data_AF-A0AAD2GBH8-F1
#
_entry.id   AF-A0AAD2GBH8-F1
#
_cell.length_a   1.000
_cell.length_b   1.000
_cell.length_c   1.000
_cell.angle_alpha   90.00
_cell.angle_beta   90.00
_cell.angle_gamma   90.00
#
_symmetry.space_group_name_H-M   'P 1'
#
loop_
_entity.id
_entity.type
_entity.pdbx_description
1 polymer ?
#
loop_
_entity_poly.entity_id
_entity_poly.type
_entity_poly.pdbx_seq_one_letter_code
_entity_poly.pdbx_strand_id
1 'polypeptide(L)'
;MNGGTTLNINARKDGKLDPELAKKIDRWLISFRRLDPRYKILKFFNQVASEGADDFVDDDTGDEGITDWELGGGEEEMPDKRESVLVRLKKKIGNLFDKSSILTVWRPCSNDAMRKMMEGTGVGKGLDIKGKSAKKGILSAFVPFLQISEEMDKAKIMPIAYSSRLRVYYHSEAARKEVVKRMRNFAKFHEDSEDLDLASASDQIEEMEMLDKFAPESYGIELGMRLFWTAVVVAQNITRTDDSTDGTATGRASSPGFQDANNDTLKKATKAAASNPNSSAPIPVLLQYDKEKAMRPQTLLIAYEENGNVIPVVSDFDCFLLGWRREALWFGCNLPREQEDLMMWEVDKIEEVLSDCHMSPDPWTIRWLDIKKDAHQAGINFDSPPYGYGDPKSYGIMEKAASRMKDTGAVRHGSECFNYGFPQEIDEDFLLVSDTLDGVPWRYLDVEQLQSLLIEKLQEGFVFPLNPKWILCDPGWKDVYDTLMQSDALYADTCRDVWYPTSLGIRQRIETICQKHPRGFQRASGKVSFIASKGYSPLRQALDGGAEMSGNAYFELAELELENYYSRKNTLSRQIALATEPDESEEKDDDKASASRAKRLELYRRDKKELVKMRKEAEDIIELKNSGHISEVIDREVTAGRMPGIQSERPAAKPRSSNLKGRQPNHSTRSPNRPSKSPLGRGKAKLLGFLRTHKEDEE
;
A
#
# COMPACT_ATOMS: atom_id res chain seq x y z
N MET A 1 23.72 -11.55 34.65
CA MET A 1 23.56 -12.86 35.31
C MET A 1 23.02 -13.84 34.28
N ASN A 2 23.89 -14.55 33.56
CA ASN A 2 23.50 -15.52 32.53
C ASN A 2 23.70 -16.94 33.07
N GLY A 3 22.69 -17.44 33.79
CA GLY A 3 22.60 -18.85 34.13
C GLY A 3 22.02 -19.64 32.95
N GLY A 4 22.83 -19.86 31.92
CA GLY A 4 22.44 -20.72 30.79
C GLY A 4 22.31 -22.16 31.26
N THR A 5 21.09 -22.59 31.58
CA THR A 5 20.79 -23.97 31.95
C THR A 5 20.83 -24.81 30.68
N THR A 6 21.94 -25.49 30.42
CA THR A 6 22.04 -26.45 29.33
C THR A 6 21.13 -27.63 29.64
N LEU A 7 20.05 -27.80 28.86
CA LEU A 7 19.17 -28.97 28.95
C LEU A 7 20.01 -30.21 28.66
N ASN A 8 20.31 -31.00 29.68
CA ASN A 8 21.03 -32.26 29.55
C ASN A 8 20.06 -33.32 29.00
N ILE A 9 20.09 -33.54 27.67
CA ILE A 9 19.12 -34.39 26.93
C ILE A 9 19.34 -35.90 27.22
N ASN A 10 20.28 -36.27 28.08
CA ASN A 10 20.60 -37.67 28.39
C ASN A 10 19.63 -38.37 29.38
N ALA A 11 18.47 -37.79 29.67
CA ALA A 11 17.44 -38.40 30.51
C ALA A 11 16.52 -39.35 29.71
N ARG A 12 17.07 -40.44 29.15
CA ARG A 12 16.27 -41.58 28.68
C ARG A 12 16.54 -42.78 29.59
N LYS A 13 15.75 -42.92 30.65
CA LYS A 13 15.46 -44.25 31.23
C LYS A 13 14.21 -44.76 30.50
N ASP A 14 14.32 -45.90 29.83
CA ASP A 14 13.21 -46.64 29.22
C ASP A 14 12.55 -46.05 27.95
N GLY A 15 13.21 -45.12 27.27
CA GLY A 15 12.74 -44.58 25.97
C GLY A 15 11.54 -43.63 26.05
N LYS A 16 11.06 -43.31 27.26
CA LYS A 16 10.06 -42.27 27.51
C LYS A 16 10.73 -41.00 27.99
N LEU A 17 10.23 -39.85 27.53
CA LEU A 17 10.66 -38.56 28.05
C LEU A 17 10.23 -38.45 29.52
N ASP A 18 11.08 -37.90 30.38
CA ASP A 18 10.70 -37.54 31.76
C ASP A 18 9.40 -36.69 31.73
N PRO A 19 8.34 -37.06 32.47
CA PRO A 19 7.06 -36.34 32.44
C PRO A 19 7.19 -34.84 32.75
N GLU A 20 8.11 -34.47 33.64
CA GLU A 20 8.38 -33.05 33.94
C GLU A 20 9.06 -32.33 32.78
N LEU A 21 10.00 -33.00 32.10
CA LEU A 21 10.60 -32.49 30.87
C LEU A 21 9.55 -32.38 29.75
N ALA A 22 8.63 -33.34 29.63
CA ALA A 22 7.55 -33.29 28.64
C ALA A 22 6.63 -32.08 28.88
N LYS A 23 6.15 -31.89 30.12
CA LYS A 23 5.37 -30.70 30.52
C LYS A 23 6.13 -29.38 30.27
N LYS A 24 7.45 -29.37 30.43
CA LYS A 24 8.29 -28.18 30.13
C LYS A 24 8.39 -27.94 28.62
N ILE A 25 8.58 -28.99 27.82
CA ILE A 25 8.59 -28.89 26.35
C ILE A 25 7.23 -28.40 25.85
N ASP A 26 6.13 -28.92 26.38
CA ASP A 26 4.78 -28.49 25.98
C ASP A 26 4.54 -27.01 26.31
N ARG A 27 4.88 -26.57 27.53
CA ARG A 27 4.81 -25.14 27.90
C ARG A 27 5.67 -24.27 26.98
N TRP A 28 6.86 -24.75 26.64
CA TRP A 28 7.77 -24.06 25.72
C TRP A 28 7.15 -23.95 24.33
N LEU A 29 6.70 -25.06 23.74
CA LEU A 29 6.05 -25.10 22.43
C LEU A 29 4.83 -24.18 22.34
N ILE A 30 4.01 -24.12 23.41
CA ILE A 30 2.87 -23.20 23.49
C ILE A 30 3.33 -21.74 23.52
N SER A 31 4.36 -21.42 24.32
CA SER A 31 4.90 -20.07 24.34
C SER A 31 5.44 -19.65 22.97
N PHE A 32 6.12 -20.54 22.24
CA PHE A 32 6.57 -20.27 20.86
C PHE A 32 5.40 -20.05 19.91
N ARG A 33 4.36 -20.88 20.01
CA ARG A 33 3.15 -20.73 19.20
C ARG A 33 2.46 -19.38 19.46
N ARG A 34 2.42 -18.91 20.71
CA ARG A 34 1.82 -17.61 21.07
C ARG A 34 2.57 -16.40 20.49
N LEU A 35 3.87 -16.55 20.22
CA LEU A 35 4.67 -15.52 19.58
C LEU A 35 4.48 -15.49 18.06
N ASP A 36 4.06 -16.61 17.43
CA ASP A 36 3.87 -16.71 15.98
C ASP A 36 2.79 -15.71 15.50
N PRO A 37 3.13 -14.77 14.61
CA PRO A 37 2.18 -13.78 14.09
C PRO A 37 0.92 -14.42 13.48
N ARG A 38 1.03 -15.58 12.83
CA ARG A 38 -0.13 -16.27 12.23
C ARG A 38 -1.10 -16.77 13.28
N TYR A 39 -0.57 -17.23 14.41
CA TYR A 39 -1.39 -17.64 15.55
C TYR A 39 -2.01 -16.43 16.24
N LYS A 40 -1.29 -15.30 16.37
CA LYS A 40 -1.86 -14.04 16.88
C LYS A 40 -3.03 -13.56 16.00
N ILE A 41 -2.85 -13.59 14.67
CA ILE A 41 -3.90 -13.33 13.68
C ILE A 41 -5.09 -14.26 13.90
N LEU A 42 -4.86 -15.57 13.90
CA LEU A 42 -5.92 -16.55 14.12
C LEU A 42 -6.69 -16.30 15.41
N LYS A 43 -5.98 -16.11 16.53
CA LYS A 43 -6.58 -15.88 17.85
C LYS A 43 -7.44 -14.62 17.85
N PHE A 44 -6.95 -13.53 17.26
CA PHE A 44 -7.70 -12.28 17.12
C PHE A 44 -8.99 -12.49 16.31
N PHE A 45 -8.91 -13.10 15.12
CA PHE A 45 -10.10 -13.29 14.28
C PHE A 45 -11.09 -14.31 14.83
N ASN A 46 -10.61 -15.33 15.55
CA ASN A 46 -11.50 -16.23 16.30
C ASN A 46 -12.24 -15.48 17.41
N GLN A 47 -11.57 -14.56 18.09
CA GLN A 47 -12.18 -13.73 19.12
C GLN A 47 -13.23 -12.78 18.54
N VAL A 48 -12.93 -12.11 17.41
CA VAL A 48 -13.91 -11.31 16.67
C VAL A 48 -15.11 -12.17 16.26
N ALA A 49 -14.89 -13.42 15.85
CA ALA A 49 -15.96 -14.33 15.48
C ALA A 49 -16.86 -14.74 16.66
N SER A 50 -16.29 -14.88 17.87
CA SER A 50 -17.04 -15.29 19.07
C SER A 50 -17.73 -14.14 19.79
N GLU A 51 -17.10 -12.96 19.83
CA GLU A 51 -17.56 -11.80 20.61
C GLU A 51 -18.30 -10.77 19.74
N GLY A 52 -18.13 -10.84 18.41
CA GLY A 52 -18.62 -9.84 17.47
C GLY A 52 -17.68 -8.63 17.37
N ALA A 53 -17.63 -7.96 16.22
CA ALA A 53 -16.68 -6.85 16.03
C ALA A 53 -17.00 -5.59 16.84
N ASP A 54 -18.27 -5.38 17.23
CA ASP A 54 -18.71 -4.16 17.93
C ASP A 54 -18.47 -4.26 19.44
N ASP A 55 -18.72 -5.44 20.02
CA ASP A 55 -18.70 -5.65 21.47
C ASP A 55 -17.33 -6.06 22.02
N PHE A 56 -16.34 -6.29 21.14
CA PHE A 56 -14.99 -6.62 21.58
C PHE A 56 -14.33 -5.41 22.25
N VAL A 57 -14.31 -5.42 23.60
CA VAL A 57 -13.59 -4.47 24.45
C VAL A 57 -12.10 -4.79 24.36
N ASP A 58 -11.28 -3.76 24.16
CA ASP A 58 -9.83 -3.86 24.29
C ASP A 58 -9.47 -4.12 25.77
N ASP A 59 -9.72 -5.33 26.27
CA ASP A 59 -9.10 -5.79 27.49
C ASP A 59 -7.62 -6.02 27.16
N ASP A 60 -6.89 -4.91 27.27
CA ASP A 60 -5.44 -4.79 27.20
C ASP A 60 -4.76 -5.50 28.39
N THR A 61 -5.51 -6.27 29.18
CA THR A 61 -4.94 -7.29 30.05
C THR A 61 -4.17 -8.23 29.14
N GLY A 62 -2.85 -8.05 29.15
CA GLY A 62 -1.90 -8.80 28.36
C GLY A 62 -2.12 -10.31 28.48
N ASP A 63 -1.36 -11.05 27.68
CA ASP A 63 -1.37 -12.49 27.46
C ASP A 63 -1.34 -13.39 28.73
N GLU A 64 -1.42 -12.82 29.93
CA GLU A 64 -1.50 -13.45 31.25
C GLU A 64 -2.90 -13.98 31.62
N GLY A 65 -3.98 -13.56 30.95
CA GLY A 65 -5.36 -13.89 31.37
C GLY A 65 -5.93 -15.24 30.91
N ILE A 66 -5.37 -15.88 29.86
CA ILE A 66 -5.90 -17.16 29.38
C ILE A 66 -5.19 -18.31 30.11
N THR A 67 -5.72 -18.58 31.29
CA THR A 67 -5.39 -19.70 32.18
C THR A 67 -5.50 -21.04 31.46
N ASP A 68 -4.46 -21.89 31.58
CA ASP A 68 -4.37 -23.36 31.59
C ASP A 68 -5.35 -24.30 30.84
N TRP A 69 -6.38 -23.83 30.13
CA TRP A 69 -7.45 -24.67 29.56
C TRP A 69 -7.10 -25.27 28.20
N GLU A 70 -6.23 -24.63 27.42
CA GLU A 70 -5.71 -25.18 26.15
C GLU A 70 -4.67 -26.29 26.38
N LEU A 71 -4.07 -26.33 27.58
CA LEU A 71 -3.27 -27.44 28.06
C LEU A 71 -4.22 -28.48 28.67
N GLY A 72 -4.61 -29.49 27.90
CA GLY A 72 -5.34 -30.66 28.41
C GLY A 72 -4.57 -31.51 29.44
N GLY A 73 -3.79 -30.89 30.32
CA GLY A 73 -2.87 -31.49 31.28
C GLY A 73 -2.78 -30.75 32.62
N GLY A 74 -3.80 -29.95 32.99
CA GLY A 74 -4.01 -29.61 34.39
C GLY A 74 -4.18 -30.89 35.19
N GLU A 75 -3.40 -31.06 36.24
CA GLU A 75 -3.66 -32.09 37.25
C GLU A 75 -5.13 -31.98 37.65
N GLU A 76 -5.84 -33.12 37.62
CA GLU A 76 -7.17 -33.23 38.19
C GLU A 76 -7.12 -32.87 39.69
N GLU A 77 -7.16 -31.59 40.03
CA GLU A 77 -8.13 -31.20 41.03
C GLU A 77 -9.48 -31.52 40.39
N MET A 78 -10.06 -32.65 40.84
CA MET A 78 -11.38 -33.09 40.42
C MET A 78 -12.29 -31.87 40.33
N PRO A 79 -12.81 -31.53 39.13
CA PRO A 79 -13.84 -30.50 39.04
C PRO A 79 -14.93 -30.92 40.02
N ASP A 80 -15.39 -29.97 40.83
CA ASP A 80 -16.52 -30.17 41.73
C ASP A 80 -17.57 -30.99 40.96
N LYS A 81 -17.93 -32.17 41.49
CA LYS A 81 -18.73 -33.22 40.81
C LYS A 81 -20.14 -32.76 40.40
N ARG A 82 -20.38 -31.46 40.46
CA ARG A 82 -21.59 -30.72 40.13
C ARG A 82 -21.51 -29.97 38.81
N GLU A 83 -20.39 -30.02 38.08
CA GLU A 83 -20.39 -29.51 36.71
C GLU A 83 -21.27 -30.42 35.85
N SER A 84 -22.50 -29.97 35.62
CA SER A 84 -23.56 -30.79 35.06
C SER A 84 -23.18 -31.30 33.66
N VAL A 85 -23.65 -32.50 33.33
CA VAL A 85 -23.55 -33.07 31.97
C VAL A 85 -24.03 -32.06 30.91
N LEU A 86 -24.98 -31.19 31.25
CA LEU A 86 -25.46 -30.10 30.40
C LEU A 86 -24.40 -29.03 30.10
N VAL A 87 -23.50 -28.68 31.03
CA VAL A 87 -22.42 -27.72 30.78
C VAL A 87 -21.37 -28.32 29.84
N ARG A 88 -20.99 -29.58 30.06
CA ARG A 88 -20.06 -30.30 29.16
C ARG A 88 -20.66 -30.53 27.78
N LEU A 89 -21.95 -30.85 27.72
CA LEU A 89 -22.67 -31.03 26.46
C LEU A 89 -22.83 -29.69 25.74
N LYS A 90 -23.17 -28.60 26.44
CA LYS A 90 -23.20 -27.25 25.86
C LYS A 90 -21.84 -26.80 25.37
N LYS A 91 -20.74 -27.13 26.06
CA LYS A 91 -19.38 -26.79 25.62
C LYS A 91 -18.93 -27.62 24.43
N LYS A 92 -19.28 -28.92 24.37
CA LYS A 92 -19.00 -29.76 23.20
C LYS A 92 -19.86 -29.42 21.99
N ILE A 93 -21.13 -29.10 22.21
CA ILE A 93 -22.04 -28.62 21.17
C ILE A 93 -21.60 -27.24 20.71
N GLY A 94 -21.29 -26.33 21.63
CA GLY A 94 -20.65 -25.04 21.40
C GLY A 94 -19.44 -25.21 20.50
N ASN A 95 -18.43 -25.97 20.90
CA ASN A 95 -17.22 -26.22 20.09
C ASN A 95 -17.49 -26.84 18.70
N LEU A 96 -18.59 -27.59 18.52
CA LEU A 96 -19.01 -28.12 17.21
C LEU A 96 -19.69 -27.04 16.33
N PHE A 97 -20.29 -26.04 16.96
CA PHE A 97 -20.80 -24.83 16.32
C PHE A 97 -19.77 -23.67 16.33
N ASP A 98 -18.68 -23.73 17.09
CA ASP A 98 -17.71 -22.65 17.32
C ASP A 98 -16.45 -22.75 16.43
N LYS A 99 -16.42 -23.62 15.41
CA LYS A 99 -15.42 -23.44 14.33
C LYS A 99 -15.65 -22.04 13.78
N SER A 100 -14.64 -21.18 13.87
CA SER A 100 -14.77 -19.74 13.70
C SER A 100 -15.59 -19.39 12.47
N SER A 101 -16.42 -18.39 12.69
CA SER A 101 -17.23 -17.78 11.65
C SER A 101 -16.41 -16.84 10.76
N ILE A 102 -15.07 -16.85 10.82
CA ILE A 102 -14.20 -15.94 10.07
C ILE A 102 -13.09 -16.74 9.36
N LEU A 103 -12.78 -16.33 8.14
CA LEU A 103 -11.63 -16.77 7.36
C LEU A 103 -10.84 -15.54 6.94
N THR A 104 -9.52 -15.63 6.93
CA THR A 104 -8.67 -14.53 6.46
C THR A 104 -7.64 -15.04 5.47
N VAL A 105 -7.40 -14.27 4.42
CA VAL A 105 -6.41 -14.57 3.38
C VAL A 105 -5.40 -13.44 3.38
N TRP A 106 -4.13 -13.79 3.37
CA TRP A 106 -3.01 -12.87 3.47
C TRP A 106 -2.02 -13.11 2.35
N ARG A 107 -1.19 -12.11 2.05
CA ARG A 107 0.02 -12.34 1.27
C ARG A 107 1.04 -13.11 2.10
N PRO A 108 1.88 -13.95 1.48
CA PRO A 108 2.93 -14.67 2.18
C PRO A 108 3.94 -13.72 2.86
N CYS A 109 4.09 -13.87 4.18
CA CYS A 109 5.19 -13.29 4.92
C CYS A 109 6.34 -14.32 5.04
N SER A 110 7.59 -13.86 4.91
CA SER A 110 8.74 -14.77 4.97
C SER A 110 8.96 -15.32 6.39
N ASN A 111 9.47 -16.55 6.49
CA ASN A 111 9.81 -17.16 7.78
C ASN A 111 10.83 -16.32 8.58
N ASP A 112 11.78 -15.66 7.90
CA ASP A 112 12.74 -14.78 8.55
C ASP A 112 12.08 -13.53 9.13
N ALA A 113 11.09 -12.94 8.45
CA ALA A 113 10.33 -11.80 8.97
C ALA A 113 9.51 -12.20 10.19
N MET A 114 8.78 -13.33 10.10
CA MET A 114 8.03 -13.89 11.23
C MET A 114 8.93 -14.15 12.44
N ARG A 115 10.10 -14.79 12.23
CA ARG A 115 11.08 -15.03 13.30
C ARG A 115 11.55 -13.73 13.95
N LYS A 116 11.84 -12.69 13.16
CA LYS A 116 12.27 -11.39 13.69
C LYS A 116 11.20 -10.69 14.52
N MET A 117 9.93 -10.78 14.09
CA MET A 117 8.79 -10.32 14.87
C MET A 117 8.65 -11.10 16.18
N MET A 118 8.79 -12.43 16.14
CA MET A 118 8.74 -13.29 17.32
C MET A 118 9.87 -13.01 18.32
N GLU A 119 11.08 -12.72 17.82
CA GLU A 119 12.26 -12.39 18.62
C GLU A 119 12.23 -10.94 19.13
N GLY A 120 11.33 -10.09 18.63
CA GLY A 120 11.34 -8.65 18.89
C GLY A 120 12.55 -7.93 18.29
N THR A 121 13.27 -8.57 17.36
CA THR A 121 14.43 -8.01 16.66
C THR A 121 14.06 -7.26 15.40
N GLY A 122 12.80 -7.33 14.98
CA GLY A 122 12.22 -6.53 13.91
C GLY A 122 10.72 -6.37 14.09
N VAL A 123 10.18 -5.33 13.46
CA VAL A 123 8.75 -5.01 13.50
C VAL A 123 8.22 -4.90 12.07
N GLY A 124 6.99 -5.33 11.81
CA GLY A 124 6.42 -5.23 10.46
C GLY A 124 6.35 -3.79 9.95
N LYS A 125 6.38 -3.60 8.63
CA LYS A 125 6.37 -2.29 7.96
C LYS A 125 4.96 -1.73 7.83
N GLY A 126 4.81 -0.41 7.90
CA GLY A 126 3.55 0.28 7.61
C GLY A 126 3.47 0.75 6.16
N LEU A 127 2.34 1.36 5.81
CA LEU A 127 2.08 1.91 4.47
C LEU A 127 3.06 3.02 4.05
N ASP A 128 3.74 3.64 5.00
CA ASP A 128 4.72 4.71 4.81
C ASP A 128 6.10 4.21 4.35
N ILE A 129 6.40 2.91 4.52
CA ILE A 129 7.66 2.29 4.08
C ILE A 129 7.44 1.50 2.78
N LYS A 130 7.95 2.05 1.69
CA LYS A 130 7.87 1.49 0.33
C LYS A 130 9.13 0.72 -0.08
N GLY A 131 10.14 0.63 0.79
CA GLY A 131 11.35 -0.16 0.54
C GLY A 131 11.06 -1.65 0.55
N LYS A 132 11.85 -2.43 -0.21
CA LYS A 132 11.71 -3.89 -0.25
C LYS A 132 12.67 -4.59 0.71
N SER A 133 12.14 -5.57 1.44
CA SER A 133 12.90 -6.39 2.39
C SER A 133 13.90 -7.31 1.69
N ALA A 134 15.13 -7.42 2.18
CA ALA A 134 16.13 -8.34 1.63
C ALA A 134 15.63 -9.81 1.71
N LYS A 135 15.97 -10.60 0.70
CA LYS A 135 15.58 -12.02 0.58
C LYS A 135 16.60 -12.99 1.18
N LYS A 136 17.84 -12.54 1.44
CA LYS A 136 18.94 -13.37 1.97
C LYS A 136 19.99 -12.52 2.68
N GLY A 137 21.04 -13.19 3.16
CA GLY A 137 22.19 -12.57 3.81
C GLY A 137 21.91 -12.17 5.26
N ILE A 138 22.84 -11.40 5.84
CA ILE A 138 22.71 -10.93 7.23
C ILE A 138 21.54 -9.95 7.43
N LEU A 139 21.06 -9.37 6.32
CA LEU A 139 19.95 -8.42 6.29
C LEU A 139 18.62 -9.09 5.93
N SER A 140 18.58 -10.42 5.76
CA SER A 140 17.37 -11.16 5.36
C SER A 140 16.15 -10.72 6.16
N ALA A 141 15.03 -10.52 5.47
CA ALA A 141 13.76 -9.99 5.95
C ALA A 141 13.71 -8.52 6.41
N PHE A 142 14.85 -7.87 6.67
CA PHE A 142 14.86 -6.43 6.96
C PHE A 142 14.74 -5.60 5.69
N VAL A 143 14.25 -4.37 5.80
CA VAL A 143 14.27 -3.38 4.71
C VAL A 143 15.60 -2.62 4.74
N PRO A 144 16.58 -2.93 3.85
CA PRO A 144 17.81 -2.16 3.77
C PRO A 144 17.52 -0.73 3.27
N PHE A 145 18.26 0.25 3.82
CA PHE A 145 18.22 1.61 3.31
C PHE A 145 18.70 1.66 1.86
N LEU A 146 19.83 1.00 1.58
CA LEU A 146 20.33 0.84 0.22
C LEU A 146 19.49 -0.18 -0.55
N GLN A 147 18.71 0.33 -1.49
CA GLN A 147 17.98 -0.45 -2.50
C GLN A 147 18.73 -0.49 -3.85
N ILE A 148 19.86 0.21 -3.94
CA ILE A 148 20.82 0.13 -5.03
C ILE A 148 22.06 -0.68 -4.61
N SER A 149 22.61 -1.43 -5.54
CA SER A 149 23.83 -2.23 -5.38
C SER A 149 24.81 -2.08 -6.54
N GLU A 150 24.51 -1.23 -7.53
CA GLU A 150 25.40 -0.91 -8.65
C GLU A 150 25.90 0.54 -8.52
N GLU A 151 27.21 0.77 -8.66
CA GLU A 151 27.80 2.11 -8.52
C GLU A 151 27.17 3.13 -9.49
N MET A 152 26.89 2.69 -10.71
CA MET A 152 26.27 3.53 -11.74
C MET A 152 24.85 3.97 -11.39
N ASP A 153 24.16 3.28 -10.48
CA ASP A 153 22.81 3.62 -10.06
C ASP A 153 22.75 4.82 -9.12
N LYS A 154 23.87 5.19 -8.49
CA LYS A 154 23.96 6.43 -7.69
C LYS A 154 23.56 7.67 -8.51
N ALA A 155 23.93 7.69 -9.79
CA ALA A 155 23.63 8.80 -10.69
C ALA A 155 22.15 8.86 -11.14
N LYS A 156 21.38 7.80 -10.86
CA LYS A 156 19.95 7.70 -11.21
C LYS A 156 19.03 8.16 -10.06
N ILE A 157 19.57 8.30 -8.85
CA ILE A 157 18.82 8.75 -7.67
C ILE A 157 18.43 10.22 -7.84
N MET A 158 17.19 10.56 -7.49
CA MET A 158 16.72 11.93 -7.57
C MET A 158 17.55 12.87 -6.66
N PRO A 159 17.74 14.14 -7.07
CA PRO A 159 18.40 15.12 -6.22
C PRO A 159 17.71 15.28 -4.86
N ILE A 160 18.48 15.15 -3.79
CA ILE A 160 18.01 15.36 -2.42
C ILE A 160 18.05 16.86 -2.11
N ALA A 161 16.90 17.44 -1.74
CA ALA A 161 16.83 18.85 -1.38
C ALA A 161 17.63 19.16 -0.11
N TYR A 162 18.31 20.30 -0.06
CA TYR A 162 19.18 20.72 1.05
C TYR A 162 18.49 20.78 2.41
N SER A 163 17.23 21.21 2.44
CA SER A 163 16.42 21.28 3.65
C SER A 163 15.88 19.92 4.12
N SER A 164 16.16 18.84 3.36
CA SER A 164 15.74 17.50 3.77
C SER A 164 16.62 17.02 4.92
N ARG A 165 15.96 16.57 5.99
CA ARG A 165 16.61 16.06 7.19
C ARG A 165 16.24 14.60 7.37
N LEU A 166 17.10 13.86 8.07
CA LEU A 166 16.82 12.49 8.49
C LEU A 166 17.41 12.22 9.86
N ARG A 167 16.93 11.15 10.50
CA ARG A 167 17.47 10.63 11.76
C ARG A 167 18.17 9.30 11.55
N VAL A 168 19.34 9.14 12.16
CA VAL A 168 20.13 7.89 12.15
C VAL A 168 20.48 7.49 13.57
N TYR A 169 20.29 6.22 13.90
CA TYR A 169 20.62 5.63 15.18
C TYR A 169 21.78 4.64 15.10
N TYR A 170 22.54 4.60 16.19
CA TYR A 170 23.72 3.76 16.37
C TYR A 170 23.63 3.01 17.70
N HIS A 171 24.17 1.80 17.72
CA HIS A 171 24.21 0.93 18.91
C HIS A 171 25.12 1.45 20.03
N SER A 172 25.95 2.47 19.79
CA SER A 172 26.83 3.03 20.82
C SER A 172 27.08 4.52 20.60
N GLU A 173 27.32 5.22 21.71
CA GLU A 173 27.68 6.64 21.68
C GLU A 173 28.99 6.87 20.92
N ALA A 174 29.94 5.93 21.02
CA ALA A 174 31.23 6.00 20.34
C ALA A 174 31.07 5.95 18.81
N ALA A 175 30.24 5.03 18.30
CA ALA A 175 29.93 4.93 16.87
C ALA A 175 29.26 6.22 16.36
N ARG A 176 28.28 6.76 17.11
CA ARG A 176 27.65 8.04 16.79
C ARG A 176 28.67 9.18 16.72
N LYS A 177 29.54 9.30 17.74
CA LYS A 177 30.59 10.34 17.81
C LYS A 177 31.58 10.22 16.65
N GLU A 178 31.94 9.01 16.25
CA GLU A 178 32.78 8.77 15.07
C GLU A 178 32.14 9.32 13.79
N VAL A 179 30.86 9.02 13.57
CA VAL A 179 30.12 9.51 12.40
C VAL A 179 30.06 11.02 12.39
N VAL A 180 29.70 11.65 13.52
CA VAL A 180 29.65 13.11 13.64
C VAL A 180 31.01 13.74 13.32
N LYS A 181 32.10 13.17 13.83
CA LYS A 181 33.46 13.63 13.50
C LYS A 181 33.75 13.52 12.00
N ARG A 182 33.39 12.39 11.37
CA ARG A 182 33.59 12.18 9.93
C ARG A 182 32.74 13.11 9.08
N MET A 183 31.48 13.35 9.44
CA MET A 183 30.60 14.31 8.76
C MET A 183 31.17 15.73 8.81
N ARG A 184 31.63 16.16 10.00
CA ARG A 184 32.27 17.47 10.18
C ARG A 184 33.53 17.62 9.33
N ASN A 185 34.37 16.59 9.29
CA ASN A 185 35.57 16.59 8.47
C ASN A 185 35.24 16.62 6.97
N PHE A 186 34.23 15.86 6.55
CA PHE A 186 33.79 15.81 5.17
C PHE A 186 33.29 17.19 4.71
N ALA A 187 32.39 17.81 5.47
CA ALA A 187 31.85 19.12 5.11
C ALA A 187 32.92 20.23 5.14
N LYS A 188 33.88 20.21 6.07
CA LYS A 188 35.04 21.12 6.04
C LYS A 188 35.92 20.94 4.81
N PHE A 189 36.15 19.69 4.38
CA PHE A 189 36.96 19.42 3.19
C PHE A 189 36.32 19.98 1.91
N HIS A 190 34.99 20.14 1.90
CA HIS A 190 34.24 20.64 0.76
C HIS A 190 33.74 22.08 0.90
N GLU A 191 34.14 22.79 1.96
CA GLU A 191 33.77 24.20 2.19
C GLU A 191 34.23 25.11 1.03
N ASP A 192 35.42 24.83 0.48
CA ASP A 192 36.00 25.56 -0.66
C ASP A 192 35.70 24.91 -2.02
N SER A 193 34.80 23.92 -2.08
CA SER A 193 34.46 23.23 -3.32
C SER A 193 33.71 24.16 -4.27
N GLU A 194 34.14 24.27 -5.54
CA GLU A 194 33.38 24.96 -6.60
C GLU A 194 32.04 24.29 -6.89
N ASP A 195 31.87 23.05 -6.42
CA ASP A 195 30.57 22.41 -6.40
C ASP A 195 29.65 23.13 -5.41
N LEU A 196 28.82 24.04 -5.95
CA LEU A 196 27.76 24.77 -5.26
C LEU A 196 26.90 23.84 -4.39
N ASP A 197 26.82 22.55 -4.75
CA ASP A 197 26.10 21.54 -3.99
C ASP A 197 26.75 21.09 -2.68
N LEU A 198 28.04 21.35 -2.50
CA LEU A 198 28.79 21.00 -1.30
C LEU A 198 29.27 22.22 -0.50
N ALA A 199 29.27 23.41 -1.10
CA ALA A 199 29.64 24.65 -0.43
C ALA A 199 28.71 25.01 0.76
N SER A 200 27.46 24.52 0.77
CA SER A 200 26.51 24.67 1.90
C SER A 200 26.58 23.55 2.94
N ALA A 201 27.55 22.64 2.82
CA ALA A 201 27.70 21.52 3.76
C ALA A 201 28.13 21.99 5.15
N SER A 202 28.79 23.15 5.25
CA SER A 202 29.14 23.82 6.52
C SER A 202 27.90 24.22 7.31
N ASP A 203 26.91 24.85 6.67
CA ASP A 203 25.64 25.23 7.30
C ASP A 203 24.89 24.01 7.85
N GLN A 204 24.90 22.88 7.13
CA GLN A 204 24.27 21.63 7.58
C GLN A 204 24.98 20.97 8.78
N ILE A 205 26.25 21.30 9.05
CA ILE A 205 26.95 20.81 10.26
C ILE A 205 26.37 21.49 11.51
N GLU A 206 26.14 22.81 11.45
CA GLU A 206 25.71 23.58 12.61
C GLU A 206 24.32 23.15 13.09
N GLU A 207 23.51 22.61 12.19
CA GLU A 207 22.17 22.09 12.47
C GLU A 207 22.13 20.62 12.91
N MET A 208 23.26 19.95 13.19
CA MET A 208 23.24 18.56 13.67
C MET A 208 22.71 18.48 15.11
N GLU A 209 21.65 17.71 15.33
CA GLU A 209 21.05 17.50 16.65
C GLU A 209 21.37 16.11 17.19
N MET A 210 21.82 16.03 18.44
CA MET A 210 22.04 14.75 19.12
C MET A 210 20.73 14.27 19.74
N LEU A 211 20.32 13.06 19.42
CA LEU A 211 19.09 12.46 19.91
C LEU A 211 19.41 11.35 20.92
N ASP A 212 19.21 11.64 22.20
CA ASP A 212 19.47 10.69 23.31
C ASP A 212 18.18 10.13 23.94
N LYS A 213 17.03 10.33 23.28
CA LYS A 213 15.71 9.84 23.73
C LYS A 213 15.68 8.34 24.02
N PHE A 214 16.47 7.55 23.28
CA PHE A 214 16.50 6.08 23.38
C PHE A 214 17.83 5.55 23.93
N ALA A 215 18.64 6.40 24.57
CA ALA A 215 19.88 5.97 25.20
C ALA A 215 19.59 5.26 26.54
N PRO A 216 20.39 4.23 26.94
CA PRO A 216 21.62 3.76 26.29
C PRO A 216 21.41 2.72 25.16
N GLU A 217 20.19 2.29 24.88
CA GLU A 217 19.90 1.23 23.90
C GLU A 217 20.21 1.67 22.46
N SER A 218 20.02 2.95 22.15
CA SER A 218 20.28 3.54 20.83
C SER A 218 20.62 5.03 20.93
N TYR A 219 21.64 5.45 20.18
CA TYR A 219 22.14 6.82 20.15
C TYR A 219 21.88 7.43 18.77
N GLY A 220 21.04 8.47 18.72
CA GLY A 220 20.61 9.07 17.47
C GLY A 220 21.31 10.38 17.12
N ILE A 221 21.30 10.73 15.84
CA ILE A 221 21.57 12.06 15.30
C ILE A 221 20.52 12.44 14.28
N GLU A 222 20.07 13.69 14.31
CA GLU A 222 19.37 14.32 13.20
C GLU A 222 20.33 15.22 12.43
N LEU A 223 20.38 15.07 11.10
CA LEU A 223 21.27 15.83 10.25
C LEU A 223 20.71 16.00 8.83
N GLY A 224 21.35 16.89 8.07
CA GLY A 224 21.06 17.08 6.64
C GLY A 224 21.20 15.77 5.86
N MET A 225 20.11 15.36 5.23
CA MET A 225 20.03 14.11 4.48
C MET A 225 20.98 14.10 3.28
N ARG A 226 21.14 15.26 2.62
CA ARG A 226 22.07 15.42 1.50
C ARG A 226 23.51 15.20 1.93
N LEU A 227 23.94 15.83 3.02
CA LEU A 227 25.27 15.63 3.60
C LEU A 227 25.50 14.16 3.95
N PHE A 228 24.54 13.52 4.63
CA PHE A 228 24.63 12.10 4.97
C PHE A 228 24.75 11.21 3.72
N TRP A 229 23.89 11.42 2.72
CA TRP A 229 23.92 10.66 1.47
C TRP A 229 25.27 10.76 0.77
N THR A 230 25.82 11.96 0.62
CA THR A 230 27.10 12.14 -0.07
C THR A 230 28.25 11.48 0.70
N ALA A 231 28.36 11.74 2.00
CA ALA A 231 29.46 11.25 2.82
C ALA A 231 29.40 9.73 3.08
N VAL A 232 28.21 9.15 3.22
CA VAL A 232 28.02 7.73 3.56
C VAL A 232 27.84 6.86 2.32
N VAL A 233 27.09 7.33 1.32
CA VAL A 233 26.73 6.52 0.15
C VAL A 233 27.59 6.86 -1.06
N VAL A 234 27.64 8.13 -1.48
CA VAL A 234 28.35 8.52 -2.70
C VAL A 234 29.86 8.28 -2.58
N ALA A 235 30.46 8.69 -1.46
CA ALA A 235 31.89 8.60 -1.21
C ALA A 235 32.42 7.16 -0.96
N GLN A 236 31.55 6.16 -0.86
CA GLN A 236 31.92 4.77 -0.57
C GLN A 236 31.47 3.81 -1.66
N ASN A 237 32.15 2.68 -1.83
CA ASN A 237 31.68 1.61 -2.70
C ASN A 237 30.46 0.93 -2.06
N ILE A 238 29.35 0.82 -2.79
CA ILE A 238 28.07 0.23 -2.39
C ILE A 238 27.82 -1.14 -3.03
N THR A 239 28.73 -1.62 -3.85
CA THR A 239 28.56 -2.86 -4.62
C THR A 239 28.26 -4.04 -3.70
N ARG A 240 27.21 -4.79 -4.02
CA ARG A 240 26.87 -6.06 -3.35
C ARG A 240 26.89 -7.17 -4.38
N THR A 241 27.77 -8.14 -4.22
CA THR A 241 27.79 -9.34 -5.05
C THR A 241 27.31 -10.53 -4.24
N ASP A 242 26.72 -11.51 -4.90
CA ASP A 242 26.33 -12.77 -4.23
C ASP A 242 27.54 -13.53 -3.66
N ASP A 243 28.73 -13.30 -4.23
CA ASP A 243 30.01 -13.82 -3.74
C ASP A 243 30.62 -12.98 -2.60
N SER A 244 29.95 -11.91 -2.17
CA SER A 244 30.47 -11.07 -1.09
C SER A 244 30.56 -11.87 0.21
N THR A 245 31.79 -11.99 0.73
CA THR A 245 32.08 -12.70 2.00
C THR A 245 31.51 -11.98 3.22
N ASP A 246 31.02 -10.76 3.03
CA ASP A 246 30.52 -9.91 4.09
C ASP A 246 29.03 -10.12 4.40
N GLY A 247 28.35 -10.97 3.62
CA GLY A 247 26.96 -11.39 3.81
C GLY A 247 25.92 -10.30 3.56
N THR A 248 26.29 -9.16 2.97
CA THR A 248 25.38 -8.03 2.74
C THR A 248 24.54 -8.13 1.47
N ALA A 249 24.75 -9.19 0.67
CA ALA A 249 23.92 -9.49 -0.49
C ALA A 249 22.45 -9.62 -0.10
N THR A 250 21.59 -8.83 -0.73
CA THR A 250 20.16 -8.78 -0.40
C THR A 250 19.33 -9.80 -1.19
N GLY A 251 19.88 -10.38 -2.25
CA GLY A 251 19.11 -11.22 -3.19
C GLY A 251 18.07 -10.43 -3.98
N ARG A 252 18.27 -9.11 -4.14
CA ARG A 252 17.46 -8.25 -4.99
C ARG A 252 18.32 -7.55 -6.03
N ALA A 253 17.72 -7.29 -7.18
CA ALA A 253 18.30 -6.40 -8.17
C ALA A 253 18.39 -4.97 -7.65
N SER A 254 19.37 -4.22 -8.16
CA SER A 254 19.53 -2.79 -7.88
C SER A 254 18.31 -2.02 -8.39
N SER A 255 17.73 -1.16 -7.56
CA SER A 255 16.53 -0.39 -7.91
C SER A 255 16.61 1.06 -7.42
N PRO A 256 16.94 2.00 -8.32
CA PRO A 256 16.89 3.44 -8.04
C PRO A 256 15.53 3.91 -7.52
N GLY A 257 14.44 3.38 -8.06
CA GLY A 257 13.09 3.75 -7.64
C GLY A 257 12.81 3.45 -6.16
N PHE A 258 13.13 2.24 -5.70
CA PHE A 258 12.96 1.91 -4.28
C PHE A 258 13.91 2.71 -3.38
N GLN A 259 15.06 3.15 -3.90
CA GLN A 259 15.96 4.03 -3.17
C GLN A 259 15.37 5.44 -3.00
N ASP A 260 14.76 5.98 -4.05
CA ASP A 260 14.04 7.26 -3.98
C ASP A 260 12.83 7.16 -3.03
N ALA A 261 12.14 6.01 -3.00
CA ALA A 261 11.06 5.75 -2.06
C ALA A 261 11.54 5.82 -0.61
N ASN A 262 12.62 5.10 -0.28
CA ASN A 262 13.24 5.16 1.05
C ASN A 262 13.64 6.58 1.42
N ASN A 263 14.19 7.32 0.46
CA ASN A 263 14.62 8.69 0.70
C ASN A 263 13.43 9.62 1.04
N ASP A 264 12.35 9.50 0.28
CA ASP A 264 11.15 10.31 0.50
C ASP A 264 10.42 9.93 1.80
N THR A 265 10.34 8.65 2.15
CA THR A 265 9.83 8.17 3.44
C THR A 265 10.54 8.87 4.62
N LEU A 266 11.88 8.88 4.64
CA LEU A 266 12.66 9.48 5.74
C LEU A 266 12.47 11.00 5.83
N LYS A 267 12.41 11.67 4.67
CA LYS A 267 12.17 13.10 4.57
C LYS A 267 10.78 13.48 5.10
N LYS A 268 9.74 12.76 4.68
CA LYS A 268 8.36 12.97 5.15
C LYS A 268 8.25 12.70 6.65
N ALA A 269 8.84 11.61 7.13
CA ALA A 269 8.84 11.23 8.54
C ALA A 269 9.45 12.31 9.45
N THR A 270 10.64 12.81 9.08
CA THR A 270 11.33 13.84 9.88
C THR A 270 10.55 15.15 9.91
N LYS A 271 9.97 15.55 8.76
CA LYS A 271 9.10 16.73 8.68
C LYS A 271 7.85 16.57 9.55
N ALA A 272 7.21 15.41 9.51
CA ALA A 272 6.03 15.10 10.31
C ALA A 272 6.35 15.15 11.81
N ALA A 273 7.46 14.53 12.23
CA ALA A 273 7.95 14.54 13.61
C ALA A 273 8.23 15.96 14.12
N ALA A 274 8.79 16.84 13.29
CA ALA A 274 9.00 18.24 13.64
C ALA A 274 7.67 19.01 13.79
N SER A 275 6.67 18.71 12.96
CA SER A 275 5.36 19.37 13.02
C SER A 275 4.45 18.87 14.14
N ASN A 276 4.63 17.62 14.59
CA ASN A 276 3.83 17.01 15.64
C ASN A 276 4.70 16.08 16.53
N PRO A 277 5.49 16.65 17.46
CA PRO A 277 6.43 15.88 18.27
C PRO A 277 5.76 14.93 19.27
N ASN A 278 4.48 15.14 19.57
CA ASN A 278 3.69 14.30 20.49
C ASN A 278 2.91 13.20 19.76
N SER A 279 3.13 13.03 18.44
CA SER A 279 2.52 11.93 17.69
C SER A 279 2.95 10.59 18.25
N SER A 280 1.99 9.70 18.52
CA SER A 280 2.22 8.31 18.88
C SER A 280 2.44 7.40 17.65
N ALA A 281 2.40 7.97 16.44
CA ALA A 281 2.62 7.23 15.21
C ALA A 281 4.10 6.82 15.08
N PRO A 282 4.39 5.65 14.47
CA PRO A 282 5.76 5.24 14.18
C PRO A 282 6.46 6.26 13.29
N ILE A 283 7.73 6.58 13.59
CA ILE A 283 8.53 7.51 12.77
C ILE A 283 9.62 6.72 12.04
N PRO A 284 9.57 6.61 10.70
CA PRO A 284 10.67 6.03 9.92
C PRO A 284 12.01 6.74 10.14
N VAL A 285 13.04 5.96 10.44
CA VAL A 285 14.41 6.42 10.66
C VAL A 285 15.41 5.41 10.09
N LEU A 286 16.70 5.74 10.17
CA LEU A 286 17.78 4.80 9.85
C LEU A 286 18.38 4.19 11.11
N LEU A 287 18.71 2.90 11.04
CA LEU A 287 19.52 2.20 12.04
C LEU A 287 20.77 1.64 11.37
N GLN A 288 21.95 1.95 11.92
CA GLN A 288 23.19 1.30 11.53
C GLN A 288 23.27 -0.08 12.19
N TYR A 289 23.01 -1.13 11.40
CA TYR A 289 22.98 -2.51 11.89
C TYR A 289 24.37 -3.05 12.26
N ASP A 290 25.42 -2.59 11.55
CA ASP A 290 26.80 -3.00 11.83
C ASP A 290 27.33 -2.27 13.07
N LYS A 291 27.59 -3.04 14.14
CA LYS A 291 28.05 -2.50 15.43
C LYS A 291 29.49 -2.00 15.40
N GLU A 292 30.28 -2.44 14.42
CA GLU A 292 31.71 -2.13 14.33
C GLU A 292 32.00 -1.06 13.28
N LYS A 293 31.23 -1.04 12.19
CA LYS A 293 31.47 -0.14 11.04
C LYS A 293 30.37 0.91 10.92
N ALA A 294 30.47 1.96 11.74
CA ALA A 294 29.44 3.00 11.85
C ALA A 294 29.10 3.71 10.52
N MET A 295 30.06 3.83 9.61
CA MET A 295 29.91 4.52 8.31
C MET A 295 29.50 3.60 7.16
N ARG A 296 29.32 2.30 7.38
CA ARG A 296 29.09 1.36 6.28
C ARG A 296 27.67 1.49 5.72
N PRO A 297 27.49 1.89 4.44
CA PRO A 297 26.15 2.12 3.91
C PRO A 297 25.38 0.82 3.67
N GLN A 298 26.07 -0.30 3.38
CA GLN A 298 25.45 -1.58 3.06
C GLN A 298 24.63 -2.18 4.21
N THR A 299 24.87 -1.76 5.45
CA THR A 299 24.25 -2.30 6.67
C THR A 299 23.28 -1.31 7.32
N LEU A 300 22.97 -0.19 6.66
CA LEU A 300 21.89 0.69 7.08
C LEU A 300 20.54 0.02 6.80
N LEU A 301 19.67 0.00 7.82
CA LEU A 301 18.30 -0.50 7.74
C LEU A 301 17.32 0.65 7.95
N ILE A 302 16.15 0.55 7.30
CA ILE A 302 14.98 1.33 7.71
C ILE A 302 14.49 0.77 9.04
N ALA A 303 14.18 1.65 9.99
CA ALA A 303 13.70 1.35 11.32
C ALA A 303 12.54 2.29 11.69
N TYR A 304 11.84 1.98 12.78
CA TYR A 304 10.89 2.90 13.41
C TYR A 304 11.43 3.38 14.75
N GLU A 305 11.25 4.67 15.04
CA GLU A 305 11.06 5.13 16.42
C GLU A 305 9.63 4.79 16.83
N GLU A 306 9.44 3.75 17.64
CA GLU A 306 8.13 3.29 18.08
C GLU A 306 8.25 2.62 19.45
N ASN A 307 7.21 2.75 20.30
CA ASN A 307 7.10 2.05 21.59
C ASN A 307 8.33 2.21 22.51
N GLY A 308 8.94 3.40 22.51
CA GLY A 308 10.10 3.68 23.36
C GLY A 308 11.41 3.05 22.87
N ASN A 309 11.48 2.58 21.61
CA ASN A 309 12.67 1.94 21.06
C ASN A 309 12.89 2.32 19.58
N VAL A 310 14.07 1.95 19.05
CA VAL A 310 14.40 2.01 17.62
C VAL A 310 14.54 0.60 17.08
N ILE A 311 13.56 0.15 16.30
CA ILE A 311 13.46 -1.26 15.87
C ILE A 311 13.50 -1.33 14.34
N PRO A 312 14.40 -2.13 13.74
CA PRO A 312 14.46 -2.28 12.30
C PRO A 312 13.19 -2.92 11.74
N VAL A 313 12.84 -2.54 10.53
CA VAL A 313 11.57 -2.92 9.92
C VAL A 313 11.74 -4.18 9.06
N VAL A 314 10.76 -5.08 9.14
CA VAL A 314 10.60 -6.28 8.33
C VAL A 314 9.29 -6.25 7.56
N SER A 315 9.05 -7.22 6.67
CA SER A 315 7.74 -7.39 6.02
C SER A 315 6.65 -7.72 7.03
N ASP A 316 5.51 -7.04 6.94
CA ASP A 316 4.26 -7.31 7.63
C ASP A 316 3.41 -8.36 6.89
N PHE A 317 2.18 -8.59 7.37
CA PHE A 317 1.18 -9.39 6.70
C PHE A 317 0.15 -8.48 6.02
N ASP A 318 0.26 -8.39 4.71
CA ASP A 318 -0.73 -7.69 3.89
C ASP A 318 -2.00 -8.55 3.80
N CYS A 319 -3.11 -8.04 4.35
CA CYS A 319 -4.38 -8.76 4.24
C CYS A 319 -4.91 -8.69 2.80
N PHE A 320 -5.23 -9.83 2.21
CA PHE A 320 -5.82 -9.92 0.88
C PHE A 320 -7.34 -9.76 0.94
N LEU A 321 -8.02 -10.60 1.73
CA LEU A 321 -9.46 -10.50 2.00
C LEU A 321 -9.82 -11.11 3.35
N LEU A 322 -10.98 -10.69 3.87
CA LEU A 322 -11.64 -11.28 5.03
C LEU A 322 -12.99 -11.86 4.58
N GLY A 323 -13.33 -13.05 5.06
CA GLY A 323 -14.64 -13.65 4.87
C GLY A 323 -15.23 -14.12 6.17
N TRP A 324 -16.55 -14.21 6.22
CA TRP A 324 -17.26 -14.67 7.42
C TRP A 324 -18.56 -15.38 7.08
N ARG A 325 -19.11 -16.10 8.05
CA ARG A 325 -20.43 -16.75 7.98
C ARG A 325 -21.22 -16.54 9.26
N ARG A 326 -22.54 -16.70 9.19
CA ARG A 326 -23.49 -16.58 10.32
C ARG A 326 -23.55 -15.16 10.90
N GLU A 327 -24.26 -15.00 12.02
CA GLU A 327 -24.50 -13.73 12.75
C GLU A 327 -23.23 -13.06 13.30
N ALA A 328 -22.04 -13.63 13.09
CA ALA A 328 -20.79 -13.09 13.64
C ALA A 328 -20.57 -11.62 13.28
N LEU A 329 -21.08 -11.16 12.13
CA LEU A 329 -21.01 -9.79 11.68
C LEU A 329 -22.33 -9.41 10.97
N TRP A 330 -23.24 -8.71 11.65
CA TRP A 330 -24.36 -8.07 10.98
C TRP A 330 -23.89 -6.78 10.28
N PHE A 331 -24.14 -6.67 8.98
CA PHE A 331 -23.82 -5.50 8.17
C PHE A 331 -24.98 -4.51 8.24
N GLY A 332 -25.02 -3.74 9.33
CA GLY A 332 -25.90 -2.58 9.47
C GLY A 332 -25.34 -1.31 8.83
N CYS A 333 -24.32 -1.43 7.98
CA CYS A 333 -23.55 -0.33 7.41
C CYS A 333 -23.42 -0.45 5.89
N ASN A 334 -23.40 0.67 5.20
CA ASN A 334 -23.05 0.73 3.77
C ASN A 334 -21.58 1.11 3.61
N LEU A 335 -21.02 0.89 2.42
CA LEU A 335 -19.76 1.52 2.04
C LEU A 335 -19.88 3.05 2.18
N PRO A 336 -18.83 3.74 2.64
CA PRO A 336 -18.79 5.21 2.58
C PRO A 336 -19.01 5.69 1.14
N ARG A 337 -19.76 6.77 0.95
CA ARG A 337 -20.12 7.28 -0.39
C ARG A 337 -18.90 7.57 -1.25
N GLU A 338 -17.84 8.08 -0.65
CA GLU A 338 -16.58 8.36 -1.32
C GLU A 338 -15.92 7.07 -1.86
N GLN A 339 -16.10 5.94 -1.16
CA GLN A 339 -15.65 4.62 -1.64
C GLN A 339 -16.58 4.04 -2.69
N GLU A 340 -17.90 4.27 -2.61
CA GLU A 340 -18.85 3.92 -3.67
C GLU A 340 -18.50 4.64 -4.99
N ASP A 341 -18.26 5.94 -4.92
CA ASP A 341 -17.85 6.77 -6.06
C ASP A 341 -16.51 6.30 -6.62
N LEU A 342 -15.55 5.98 -5.74
CA LEU A 342 -14.24 5.48 -6.13
C LEU A 342 -14.31 4.08 -6.78
N MET A 343 -15.15 3.18 -6.28
CA MET A 343 -15.39 1.86 -6.87
C MET A 343 -16.02 1.97 -8.27
N MET A 344 -17.01 2.86 -8.44
CA MET A 344 -17.60 3.11 -9.76
C MET A 344 -16.57 3.69 -10.73
N TRP A 345 -15.77 4.66 -10.27
CA TRP A 345 -14.67 5.23 -11.04
C TRP A 345 -13.65 4.16 -11.44
N GLU A 346 -13.26 3.28 -10.51
CA GLU A 346 -12.36 2.16 -10.76
C GLU A 346 -12.90 1.25 -11.88
N VAL A 347 -14.17 0.85 -11.81
CA VAL A 347 -14.79 -0.02 -12.83
C VAL A 347 -14.84 0.62 -14.21
N ASP A 348 -15.13 1.92 -14.29
CA ASP A 348 -15.08 2.64 -15.57
C ASP A 348 -13.65 2.68 -16.14
N LYS A 349 -12.66 2.91 -15.29
CA LYS A 349 -11.25 2.91 -15.68
C LYS A 349 -10.72 1.52 -16.04
N ILE A 350 -11.20 0.47 -15.39
CA ILE A 350 -10.92 -0.91 -15.80
C ILE A 350 -11.43 -1.14 -17.22
N GLU A 351 -12.67 -0.74 -17.57
CA GLU A 351 -13.18 -0.93 -18.92
C GLU A 351 -12.35 -0.17 -19.98
N GLU A 352 -11.90 1.04 -19.68
CA GLU A 352 -10.98 1.80 -20.55
C GLU A 352 -9.71 1.00 -20.83
N VAL A 353 -9.07 0.45 -19.78
CA VAL A 353 -7.87 -0.41 -19.93
C VAL A 353 -8.16 -1.66 -20.75
N LEU A 354 -9.29 -2.32 -20.49
CA LEU A 354 -9.67 -3.55 -21.19
C LEU A 354 -9.99 -3.31 -22.67
N SER A 355 -10.53 -2.13 -23.01
CA SER A 355 -10.78 -1.73 -24.40
C SER A 355 -9.47 -1.53 -25.18
N ASP A 356 -8.40 -1.11 -24.50
CA ASP A 356 -7.07 -0.91 -25.07
C ASP A 356 -6.11 -2.11 -24.89
N CYS A 357 -6.56 -3.21 -24.28
CA CYS A 357 -5.67 -4.27 -23.78
C CYS A 357 -4.77 -4.89 -24.86
N HIS A 358 -5.34 -5.15 -26.04
CA HIS A 358 -4.65 -5.80 -27.17
C HIS A 358 -3.59 -4.94 -27.87
N MET A 359 -3.54 -3.64 -27.57
CA MET A 359 -2.65 -2.70 -28.28
C MET A 359 -1.36 -2.39 -27.51
N SER A 360 -1.27 -2.76 -26.23
CA SER A 360 -0.13 -2.40 -25.39
C SER A 360 0.54 -3.62 -24.72
N PRO A 361 1.88 -3.66 -24.68
CA PRO A 361 2.64 -4.67 -23.94
C PRO A 361 2.78 -4.33 -22.44
N ASP A 362 2.35 -3.13 -22.03
CA ASP A 362 2.54 -2.62 -20.68
C ASP A 362 1.72 -3.45 -19.66
N PRO A 363 2.29 -3.80 -18.49
CA PRO A 363 1.60 -4.49 -17.41
C PRO A 363 0.49 -3.61 -16.80
N TRP A 364 -0.39 -4.24 -16.01
CA TRP A 364 -1.54 -3.58 -15.40
C TRP A 364 -1.14 -2.31 -14.65
N THR A 365 -0.13 -2.44 -13.79
CA THR A 365 0.31 -1.36 -12.91
C THR A 365 0.81 -0.12 -13.65
N ILE A 366 1.48 -0.28 -14.80
CA ILE A 366 1.90 0.88 -15.61
C ILE A 366 0.67 1.60 -16.19
N ARG A 367 -0.29 0.85 -16.72
CA ARG A 367 -1.49 1.44 -17.31
C ARG A 367 -2.31 2.16 -16.25
N TRP A 368 -2.43 1.55 -15.07
CA TRP A 368 -3.12 2.16 -13.93
C TRP A 368 -2.41 3.42 -13.42
N LEU A 369 -1.08 3.42 -13.39
CA LEU A 369 -0.29 4.61 -13.07
C LEU A 369 -0.60 5.77 -14.01
N ASP A 370 -0.67 5.51 -15.32
CA ASP A 370 -1.01 6.54 -16.30
C ASP A 370 -2.45 7.07 -16.07
N ILE A 371 -3.42 6.21 -15.75
CA ILE A 371 -4.77 6.64 -15.32
C ILE A 371 -4.73 7.56 -14.11
N LYS A 372 -3.93 7.23 -13.08
CA LYS A 372 -3.80 8.05 -11.87
C LYS A 372 -3.15 9.41 -12.15
N LYS A 373 -2.19 9.47 -13.07
CA LYS A 373 -1.60 10.74 -13.53
C LYS A 373 -2.64 11.60 -14.25
N ASP A 374 -3.46 10.99 -15.11
CA ASP A 374 -4.50 11.69 -15.85
C ASP A 374 -5.63 12.16 -14.92
N ALA A 375 -6.03 11.34 -13.94
CA ALA A 375 -7.00 11.72 -12.91
C ALA A 375 -6.53 12.94 -12.12
N HIS A 376 -5.28 12.95 -11.66
CA HIS A 376 -4.71 14.12 -11.00
C HIS A 376 -4.58 15.33 -11.91
N GLN A 377 -4.33 15.13 -13.22
CA GLN A 377 -4.36 16.22 -14.18
C GLN A 377 -5.72 16.89 -14.25
N ALA A 378 -6.78 16.09 -14.16
CA ALA A 378 -8.17 16.54 -14.06
C ALA A 378 -8.57 17.05 -12.67
N GLY A 379 -7.66 17.07 -11.69
CA GLY A 379 -7.93 17.52 -10.33
C GLY A 379 -8.67 16.50 -9.45
N ILE A 380 -8.75 15.24 -9.89
CA ILE A 380 -9.34 14.15 -9.12
C ILE A 380 -8.25 13.58 -8.21
N ASN A 381 -8.44 13.71 -6.89
CA ASN A 381 -7.60 13.11 -5.87
C ASN A 381 -8.46 12.27 -4.94
N PHE A 382 -7.92 11.14 -4.50
CA PHE A 382 -8.58 10.24 -3.57
C PHE A 382 -7.71 10.15 -2.33
N ASP A 383 -8.25 10.57 -1.19
CA ASP A 383 -7.57 10.42 0.08
C ASP A 383 -7.72 8.97 0.56
N SER A 384 -6.61 8.38 0.99
CA SER A 384 -6.63 7.05 1.60
C SER A 384 -6.74 7.20 3.12
N PRO A 385 -7.68 6.50 3.78
CA PRO A 385 -7.72 6.46 5.24
C PRO A 385 -6.45 5.83 5.84
N PRO A 386 -6.17 6.05 7.14
CA PRO A 386 -4.95 5.55 7.80
C PRO A 386 -4.69 4.04 7.64
N TYR A 387 -5.74 3.22 7.70
CA TYR A 387 -5.69 1.77 7.52
C TYR A 387 -6.19 1.33 6.14
N GLY A 388 -6.24 2.23 5.15
CA GLY A 388 -6.79 1.94 3.83
C GLY A 388 -8.33 1.97 3.77
N TYR A 389 -8.87 1.53 2.65
CA TYR A 389 -10.31 1.49 2.40
C TYR A 389 -10.97 0.25 3.03
N GLY A 390 -12.30 0.28 3.13
CA GLY A 390 -13.08 -0.76 3.78
C GLY A 390 -14.50 -0.31 4.06
N ASP A 391 -15.43 -1.28 4.06
CA ASP A 391 -16.71 -1.06 4.73
C ASP A 391 -16.47 -0.79 6.23
N PRO A 392 -17.37 -0.06 6.92
CA PRO A 392 -17.14 0.35 8.30
C PRO A 392 -16.80 -0.80 9.26
N LYS A 393 -17.35 -2.00 9.02
CA LYS A 393 -17.11 -3.18 9.84
C LYS A 393 -15.72 -3.75 9.60
N SER A 394 -15.37 -4.00 8.34
CA SER A 394 -14.05 -4.50 7.94
C SER A 394 -12.94 -3.52 8.36
N TYR A 395 -13.16 -2.22 8.20
CA TYR A 395 -12.24 -1.18 8.63
C TYR A 395 -11.99 -1.22 10.15
N GLY A 396 -13.06 -1.24 10.95
CA GLY A 396 -12.94 -1.28 12.41
C GLY A 396 -12.27 -2.55 12.92
N ILE A 397 -12.52 -3.71 12.28
CA ILE A 397 -11.84 -4.96 12.61
C ILE A 397 -10.33 -4.85 12.35
N MET A 398 -9.93 -4.30 11.20
CA MET A 398 -8.52 -4.18 10.82
C MET A 398 -7.78 -3.12 11.63
N GLU A 399 -8.44 -2.03 12.00
CA GLU A 399 -7.91 -1.05 12.96
C GLU A 399 -7.61 -1.71 14.32
N LYS A 400 -8.56 -2.47 14.86
CA LYS A 400 -8.35 -3.24 16.11
C LYS A 400 -7.25 -4.29 15.96
N ALA A 401 -7.18 -4.99 14.82
CA ALA A 401 -6.12 -5.96 14.55
C ALA A 401 -4.73 -5.31 14.58
N ALA A 402 -4.59 -4.16 13.92
CA ALA A 402 -3.34 -3.39 13.88
C ALA A 402 -2.95 -2.88 15.28
N SER A 403 -3.92 -2.40 16.06
CA SER A 403 -3.71 -2.00 17.45
C SER A 403 -3.24 -3.18 18.32
N ARG A 404 -3.93 -4.32 18.25
CA ARG A 404 -3.63 -5.51 19.05
C ARG A 404 -2.28 -6.15 18.72
N MET A 405 -1.79 -5.98 17.50
CA MET A 405 -0.50 -6.50 17.04
C MET A 405 0.56 -5.42 16.91
N LYS A 406 0.37 -4.26 17.53
CA LYS A 406 1.31 -3.13 17.48
C LYS A 406 2.71 -3.48 17.96
N ASP A 407 2.83 -4.41 18.91
CA ASP A 407 4.10 -4.89 19.46
C ASP A 407 5.00 -5.55 18.41
N THR A 408 4.38 -6.26 17.46
CA THR A 408 5.05 -6.99 16.38
C THR A 408 4.96 -6.28 15.04
N GLY A 409 3.98 -5.38 14.88
CA GLY A 409 3.60 -4.78 13.61
C GLY A 409 3.14 -5.82 12.58
N ALA A 410 2.65 -6.98 13.02
CA ALA A 410 2.28 -8.07 12.10
C ALA A 410 1.18 -7.67 11.12
N VAL A 411 0.23 -6.83 11.56
CA VAL A 411 -0.83 -6.26 10.73
C VAL A 411 -0.77 -4.74 10.91
N ARG A 412 -0.72 -3.98 9.81
CA ARG A 412 -0.66 -2.51 9.88
C ARG A 412 -1.65 -1.77 9.00
N HIS A 413 -2.37 -2.47 8.13
CA HIS A 413 -3.37 -1.87 7.25
C HIS A 413 -4.49 -2.86 6.91
N GLY A 414 -5.55 -2.34 6.32
CA GLY A 414 -6.74 -3.05 5.87
C GLY A 414 -6.49 -3.93 4.65
N SER A 415 -7.57 -4.54 4.16
CA SER A 415 -7.52 -5.59 3.15
C SER A 415 -7.52 -5.08 1.71
N GLU A 416 -6.74 -5.74 0.87
CA GLU A 416 -6.54 -5.41 -0.55
C GLU A 416 -7.85 -5.46 -1.38
N CYS A 417 -8.84 -6.25 -0.94
CA CYS A 417 -10.15 -6.31 -1.59
C CYS A 417 -10.89 -4.96 -1.67
N PHE A 418 -10.50 -3.98 -0.86
CA PHE A 418 -11.04 -2.62 -0.88
C PHE A 418 -10.10 -1.59 -1.52
N ASN A 419 -8.93 -1.99 -2.04
CA ASN A 419 -7.97 -1.07 -2.64
C ASN A 419 -8.42 -0.60 -4.05
N TYR A 420 -9.50 0.19 -4.10
CA TYR A 420 -10.09 0.75 -5.32
C TYR A 420 -9.23 1.88 -5.91
N GLY A 421 -8.46 2.56 -5.06
CA GLY A 421 -7.61 3.68 -5.44
C GLY A 421 -6.41 3.26 -6.29
N PHE A 422 -5.94 2.03 -6.11
CA PHE A 422 -4.85 1.45 -6.89
C PHE A 422 -4.91 -0.09 -6.85
N PRO A 423 -5.89 -0.72 -7.53
CA PRO A 423 -5.98 -2.18 -7.60
C PRO A 423 -4.70 -2.82 -8.13
N GLN A 424 -4.21 -3.83 -7.42
CA GLN A 424 -2.92 -4.46 -7.70
C GLN A 424 -3.04 -5.73 -8.57
N GLU A 425 -1.92 -6.14 -9.18
CA GLU A 425 -1.81 -7.46 -9.80
C GLU A 425 -1.93 -8.56 -8.73
N ILE A 426 -2.58 -9.68 -9.11
CA ILE A 426 -2.75 -10.85 -8.24
C ILE A 426 -1.38 -11.51 -8.02
N ASP A 427 -1.08 -11.83 -6.77
CA ASP A 427 0.14 -12.58 -6.41
C ASP A 427 0.00 -14.07 -6.74
N GLU A 428 1.13 -14.76 -6.84
CA GLU A 428 1.17 -16.19 -7.18
C GLU A 428 0.71 -17.08 -6.02
N ASP A 429 1.05 -16.67 -4.80
CA ASP A 429 0.83 -17.44 -3.57
C ASP A 429 0.10 -16.61 -2.52
N PHE A 430 -0.70 -17.30 -1.70
CA PHE A 430 -1.47 -16.74 -0.59
C PHE A 430 -1.34 -17.60 0.66
N LEU A 431 -1.56 -16.98 1.81
CA LEU A 431 -1.67 -17.64 3.11
C LEU A 431 -3.10 -17.55 3.61
N LEU A 432 -3.78 -18.70 3.67
CA LEU A 432 -5.06 -18.83 4.36
C LEU A 432 -4.81 -19.05 5.85
N VAL A 433 -5.51 -18.30 6.71
CA VAL A 433 -5.54 -18.50 8.17
C VAL A 433 -6.99 -18.69 8.60
N SER A 434 -7.30 -19.88 9.13
CA SER A 434 -8.64 -20.25 9.61
C SER A 434 -8.58 -21.49 10.49
N ASP A 435 -9.37 -21.52 11.56
CA ASP A 435 -9.54 -22.70 12.41
C ASP A 435 -10.49 -23.76 11.79
N THR A 436 -11.08 -23.45 10.64
CA THR A 436 -11.89 -24.41 9.89
C THR A 436 -11.05 -25.46 9.17
N LEU A 437 -9.73 -25.22 9.06
CA LEU A 437 -8.76 -26.12 8.47
C LEU A 437 -8.46 -27.30 9.41
N ASP A 438 -8.34 -28.49 8.83
CA ASP A 438 -7.95 -29.68 9.59
C ASP A 438 -6.44 -29.67 9.88
N GLY A 439 -6.09 -29.86 11.16
CA GLY A 439 -4.70 -29.90 11.60
C GLY A 439 -4.11 -28.51 11.87
N VAL A 440 -3.24 -28.02 11.00
CA VAL A 440 -2.60 -26.71 11.15
C VAL A 440 -3.58 -25.63 10.66
N PRO A 441 -3.90 -24.60 11.47
CA PRO A 441 -4.94 -23.63 11.14
C PRO A 441 -4.47 -22.56 10.13
N TRP A 442 -3.49 -22.90 9.29
CA TRP A 442 -3.04 -22.08 8.18
C TRP A 442 -2.46 -22.93 7.05
N ARG A 443 -2.61 -22.46 5.82
CA ARG A 443 -2.19 -23.17 4.60
C ARG A 443 -1.77 -22.18 3.51
N TYR A 444 -0.66 -22.47 2.83
CA TYR A 444 -0.27 -21.74 1.63
C TYR A 444 -0.98 -22.32 0.40
N LEU A 445 -1.47 -21.44 -0.47
CA LEU A 445 -2.27 -21.78 -1.65
C LEU A 445 -1.79 -20.95 -2.83
N ASP A 446 -1.72 -21.55 -4.02
CA ASP A 446 -1.64 -20.78 -5.26
C ASP A 446 -3.01 -20.16 -5.60
N VAL A 447 -3.07 -19.33 -6.66
CA VAL A 447 -4.31 -18.66 -7.11
C VAL A 447 -5.45 -19.65 -7.40
N GLU A 448 -5.18 -20.75 -8.11
CA GLU A 448 -6.22 -21.71 -8.53
C GLU A 448 -6.79 -22.47 -7.32
N GLN A 449 -5.90 -22.87 -6.40
CA GLN A 449 -6.26 -23.50 -5.14
C GLN A 449 -7.06 -22.54 -4.25
N LEU A 450 -6.67 -21.26 -4.19
CA LEU A 450 -7.41 -20.25 -3.44
C LEU A 450 -8.82 -20.07 -4.02
N GLN A 451 -8.96 -19.87 -5.33
CA GLN A 451 -10.26 -19.72 -5.99
C GLN A 451 -11.18 -20.92 -5.72
N SER A 452 -10.65 -22.13 -5.87
CA SER A 452 -11.39 -23.37 -5.61
C SER A 452 -11.88 -23.46 -4.16
N LEU A 453 -11.01 -23.12 -3.21
CA LEU A 453 -11.34 -23.10 -1.79
C LEU A 453 -12.34 -21.99 -1.44
N LEU A 454 -12.23 -20.80 -2.03
CA LEU A 454 -13.19 -19.71 -1.82
C LEU A 454 -14.59 -20.10 -2.31
N ILE A 455 -14.69 -20.80 -3.45
CA ILE A 455 -15.97 -21.37 -3.94
C ILE A 455 -16.54 -22.38 -2.94
N GLU A 456 -15.72 -23.30 -2.41
CA GLU A 456 -16.14 -24.24 -1.36
C GLU A 456 -16.64 -23.49 -0.12
N LYS A 457 -15.94 -22.42 0.30
CA LYS A 457 -16.35 -21.61 1.46
C LYS A 457 -17.66 -20.85 1.23
N LEU A 458 -17.93 -20.37 0.02
CA LEU A 458 -19.24 -19.81 -0.33
C LEU A 458 -20.37 -20.85 -0.16
N GLN A 459 -20.13 -22.12 -0.52
CA GLN A 459 -21.08 -23.22 -0.33
C GLN A 459 -21.26 -23.58 1.16
N GLU A 460 -20.24 -23.38 1.98
CA GLU A 460 -20.33 -23.47 3.46
C GLU A 460 -21.01 -22.26 4.11
N GLY A 461 -21.46 -21.28 3.32
CA GLY A 461 -22.17 -20.09 3.76
C GLY A 461 -21.27 -18.93 4.18
N PHE A 462 -19.98 -18.96 3.86
CA PHE A 462 -19.13 -17.77 3.96
C PHE A 462 -19.48 -16.75 2.88
N VAL A 463 -19.19 -15.49 3.17
CA VAL A 463 -19.27 -14.36 2.26
C VAL A 463 -18.04 -13.48 2.46
N PHE A 464 -17.57 -12.84 1.40
CA PHE A 464 -16.41 -11.96 1.40
C PHE A 464 -16.48 -10.99 0.22
N PRO A 465 -15.92 -9.77 0.35
CA PRO A 465 -15.80 -8.82 -0.75
C PRO A 465 -14.70 -9.25 -1.72
N LEU A 466 -14.89 -8.95 -3.00
CA LEU A 466 -13.88 -9.07 -4.05
C LEU A 466 -13.62 -7.70 -4.68
N ASN A 467 -12.35 -7.40 -4.96
CA ASN A 467 -12.04 -6.19 -5.71
C ASN A 467 -12.55 -6.32 -7.17
N PRO A 468 -13.21 -5.29 -7.74
CA PRO A 468 -13.71 -5.33 -9.12
C PRO A 468 -12.65 -5.63 -10.17
N LYS A 469 -11.40 -5.18 -9.97
CA LYS A 469 -10.27 -5.52 -10.84
C LYS A 469 -10.09 -7.03 -10.94
N TRP A 470 -10.22 -7.77 -9.83
CA TRP A 470 -10.05 -9.23 -9.86
C TRP A 470 -11.11 -9.88 -10.73
N ILE A 471 -12.37 -9.49 -10.53
CA ILE A 471 -13.53 -10.02 -11.26
C ILE A 471 -13.41 -9.76 -12.76
N LEU A 472 -12.97 -8.55 -13.13
CA LEU A 472 -12.97 -8.08 -14.52
C LEU A 472 -11.68 -8.44 -15.28
N CYS A 473 -10.55 -8.55 -14.59
CA CYS A 473 -9.24 -8.65 -15.25
C CYS A 473 -8.57 -10.01 -15.07
N ASP A 474 -8.76 -10.69 -13.94
CA ASP A 474 -7.96 -11.86 -13.58
C ASP A 474 -8.74 -13.17 -13.82
N PRO A 475 -8.16 -14.16 -14.53
CA PRO A 475 -8.83 -15.43 -14.82
C PRO A 475 -9.34 -16.16 -13.57
N GLY A 476 -10.53 -16.77 -13.64
CA GLY A 476 -11.15 -17.57 -12.58
C GLY A 476 -11.90 -16.76 -11.51
N TRP A 477 -11.60 -15.48 -11.31
CA TRP A 477 -12.24 -14.67 -10.26
C TRP A 477 -13.71 -14.33 -10.55
N LYS A 478 -14.11 -14.29 -11.83
CA LYS A 478 -15.53 -14.16 -12.20
C LYS A 478 -16.37 -15.33 -11.71
N ASP A 479 -15.83 -16.55 -11.71
CA ASP A 479 -16.56 -17.73 -11.22
C ASP A 479 -16.79 -17.66 -9.70
N VAL A 480 -15.80 -17.15 -8.96
CA VAL A 480 -15.94 -16.87 -7.51
C VAL A 480 -17.02 -15.82 -7.27
N TYR A 481 -17.00 -14.72 -8.04
CA TYR A 481 -18.03 -13.68 -7.95
C TYR A 481 -19.42 -14.20 -8.31
N ASP A 482 -19.57 -14.99 -9.37
CA ASP A 482 -20.85 -15.55 -9.78
C ASP A 482 -21.42 -16.50 -8.73
N THR A 483 -20.55 -17.32 -8.14
CA THR A 483 -20.91 -18.17 -6.99
C THR A 483 -21.37 -17.31 -5.81
N LEU A 484 -20.68 -16.21 -5.50
CA LEU A 484 -21.08 -15.29 -4.44
C LEU A 484 -22.43 -14.63 -4.76
N MET A 485 -22.67 -14.21 -6.01
CA MET A 485 -23.94 -13.60 -6.43
C MET A 485 -25.11 -14.58 -6.39
N GLN A 486 -24.86 -15.87 -6.58
CA GLN A 486 -25.89 -16.94 -6.55
C GLN A 486 -26.09 -17.55 -5.17
N SER A 487 -25.22 -17.26 -4.20
CA SER A 487 -25.30 -17.82 -2.85
C SER A 487 -26.64 -17.49 -2.17
N ASP A 488 -27.26 -18.51 -1.56
CA ASP A 488 -28.48 -18.43 -0.75
C ASP A 488 -28.18 -18.42 0.76
N ALA A 489 -26.91 -18.19 1.13
CA ALA A 489 -26.51 -18.12 2.53
C ALA A 489 -27.24 -16.99 3.27
N LEU A 490 -27.49 -17.19 4.57
CA LEU A 490 -28.39 -16.40 5.43
C LEU A 490 -28.13 -14.87 5.46
N TYR A 491 -26.97 -14.40 4.99
CA TYR A 491 -26.60 -12.97 4.93
C TYR A 491 -25.99 -12.54 3.60
N ALA A 492 -26.02 -13.41 2.58
CA ALA A 492 -25.38 -13.11 1.31
C ALA A 492 -26.01 -11.88 0.65
N ASP A 493 -27.34 -11.74 0.66
CA ASP A 493 -28.01 -10.56 0.11
C ASP A 493 -27.53 -9.26 0.75
N THR A 494 -27.54 -9.18 2.08
CA THR A 494 -27.11 -7.96 2.80
C THR A 494 -25.65 -7.63 2.51
N CYS A 495 -24.74 -8.61 2.54
CA CYS A 495 -23.33 -8.35 2.27
C CYS A 495 -23.09 -7.93 0.81
N ARG A 496 -23.78 -8.57 -0.14
CA ARG A 496 -23.76 -8.17 -1.56
C ARG A 496 -24.31 -6.78 -1.77
N ASP A 497 -25.33 -6.37 -1.03
CA ASP A 497 -25.90 -5.02 -1.12
C ASP A 497 -24.97 -3.95 -0.54
N VAL A 498 -24.10 -4.31 0.41
CA VAL A 498 -23.07 -3.40 0.92
C VAL A 498 -21.94 -3.22 -0.09
N TRP A 499 -21.39 -4.31 -0.62
CA TRP A 499 -20.22 -4.24 -1.51
C TRP A 499 -20.54 -3.96 -2.97
N TYR A 500 -21.71 -4.43 -3.42
CA TYR A 500 -22.19 -4.28 -4.79
C TYR A 500 -23.64 -3.77 -4.79
N PRO A 501 -23.92 -2.58 -4.25
CA PRO A 501 -25.26 -2.04 -4.13
C PRO A 501 -25.96 -1.95 -5.49
N THR A 502 -27.15 -2.56 -5.58
CA THR A 502 -27.95 -2.55 -6.83
C THR A 502 -28.36 -1.14 -7.26
N SER A 503 -28.50 -0.22 -6.31
CA SER A 503 -28.82 1.19 -6.56
C SER A 503 -27.73 1.92 -7.36
N LEU A 504 -26.48 1.47 -7.32
CA LEU A 504 -25.39 2.04 -8.12
C LEU A 504 -25.30 1.44 -9.53
N GLY A 505 -26.02 0.34 -9.80
CA GLY A 505 -25.92 -0.39 -11.08
C GLY A 505 -24.60 -1.15 -11.27
N ILE A 506 -23.77 -1.27 -10.23
CA ILE A 506 -22.43 -1.87 -10.29
C ILE A 506 -22.45 -3.34 -10.73
N ARG A 507 -23.44 -4.11 -10.28
CA ARG A 507 -23.60 -5.53 -10.68
C ARG A 507 -23.81 -5.65 -12.19
N GLN A 508 -24.72 -4.85 -12.74
CA GLN A 508 -25.01 -4.82 -14.17
C GLN A 508 -23.81 -4.33 -14.99
N ARG A 509 -23.05 -3.37 -14.42
CA ARG A 509 -21.83 -2.85 -15.03
C ARG A 509 -20.76 -3.93 -15.15
N ILE A 510 -20.50 -4.68 -14.07
CA ILE A 510 -19.57 -5.81 -14.05
C ILE A 510 -19.97 -6.84 -15.11
N GLU A 511 -21.23 -7.28 -15.14
CA GLU A 511 -21.69 -8.25 -16.15
C GLU A 511 -21.51 -7.76 -17.58
N THR A 512 -21.83 -6.49 -17.85
CA THR A 512 -21.68 -5.88 -19.18
C THR A 512 -20.21 -5.90 -19.62
N ILE A 513 -19.29 -5.55 -18.72
CA ILE A 513 -17.85 -5.52 -19.02
C ILE A 513 -17.32 -6.95 -19.22
N CYS A 514 -17.68 -7.91 -18.36
CA CYS A 514 -17.28 -9.31 -18.54
C CYS A 514 -17.76 -9.90 -19.87
N GLN A 515 -18.99 -9.59 -20.30
CA GLN A 515 -19.51 -10.03 -21.61
C GLN A 515 -18.72 -9.42 -22.78
N LYS A 516 -18.34 -8.15 -22.66
CA LYS A 516 -17.56 -7.43 -23.68
C LYS A 516 -16.09 -7.88 -23.71
N HIS A 517 -15.53 -8.23 -22.56
CA HIS A 517 -14.12 -8.59 -22.36
C HIS A 517 -13.98 -9.95 -21.64
N PRO A 518 -14.41 -11.06 -22.26
CA PRO A 518 -14.52 -12.36 -21.59
C PRO A 518 -13.19 -13.01 -21.20
N ARG A 519 -12.06 -12.48 -21.69
CA ARG A 519 -10.72 -12.95 -21.34
C ARG A 519 -9.99 -12.03 -20.36
N GLY A 520 -10.71 -11.05 -19.80
CA GLY A 520 -10.16 -10.05 -18.90
C GLY A 520 -8.96 -9.30 -19.47
N PHE A 521 -7.99 -9.01 -18.62
CA PHE A 521 -6.81 -8.25 -19.00
C PHE A 521 -5.82 -9.14 -19.77
N GLN A 522 -5.49 -8.71 -20.98
CA GLN A 522 -4.48 -9.36 -21.81
C GLN A 522 -3.38 -8.38 -22.18
N ARG A 523 -2.15 -8.86 -22.21
CA ARG A 523 -0.99 -8.08 -22.70
C ARG A 523 -0.73 -8.42 -24.15
N ALA A 524 -0.39 -7.42 -24.96
CA ALA A 524 0.18 -7.69 -26.27
C ALA A 524 1.55 -8.36 -26.12
N SER A 525 1.87 -9.32 -26.99
CA SER A 525 3.21 -9.89 -27.05
C SER A 525 4.19 -8.81 -27.53
N GLY A 526 5.16 -8.43 -26.70
CA GLY A 526 6.13 -7.40 -27.04
C GLY A 526 6.91 -6.89 -25.84
N LYS A 527 7.94 -6.10 -26.09
CA LYS A 527 8.63 -5.34 -25.04
C LYS A 527 7.75 -4.17 -24.63
N VAL A 528 7.74 -3.83 -23.34
CA VAL A 528 7.06 -2.66 -22.76
C VAL A 528 7.32 -1.42 -23.63
N SER A 529 6.31 -0.60 -23.88
CA SER A 529 6.43 0.53 -24.81
C SER A 529 7.13 1.69 -24.09
N PHE A 530 8.34 2.03 -24.55
CA PHE A 530 9.12 3.16 -24.03
C PHE A 530 8.99 4.35 -24.98
N ILE A 531 7.82 4.96 -25.04
CA ILE A 531 7.73 6.26 -25.73
C ILE A 531 8.46 7.29 -24.83
N ALA A 532 9.65 7.68 -25.25
CA ALA A 532 10.61 8.56 -24.55
C ALA A 532 10.08 9.97 -24.22
N SER A 533 8.84 10.32 -24.57
CA SER A 533 8.27 11.64 -24.36
C SER A 533 7.77 11.92 -22.94
N LYS A 534 7.72 10.92 -22.03
CA LYS A 534 7.10 11.06 -20.69
C LYS A 534 8.06 11.28 -19.50
N GLY A 535 9.37 11.48 -19.70
CA GLY A 535 10.34 11.77 -18.63
C GLY A 535 10.76 10.55 -17.78
N TYR A 536 11.60 10.76 -16.75
CA TYR A 536 12.11 9.70 -15.86
C TYR A 536 10.96 8.96 -15.14
N SER A 537 10.93 7.63 -15.29
CA SER A 537 9.97 6.71 -14.68
C SER A 537 10.74 5.57 -14.00
N PRO A 538 10.84 5.57 -12.66
CA PRO A 538 11.51 4.49 -11.92
C PRO A 538 10.89 3.12 -12.18
N LEU A 539 9.56 3.07 -12.35
CA LEU A 539 8.81 1.85 -12.63
C LEU A 539 9.20 1.24 -13.99
N ARG A 540 9.22 2.07 -15.04
CA ARG A 540 9.58 1.62 -16.40
C ARG A 540 11.05 1.21 -16.47
N GLN A 541 11.94 1.89 -15.75
CA GLN A 541 13.35 1.53 -15.68
C GLN A 541 13.58 0.15 -15.02
N ALA A 542 12.86 -0.14 -13.93
CA ALA A 542 12.96 -1.45 -13.27
C ALA A 542 12.52 -2.60 -14.19
N LEU A 543 11.49 -2.37 -15.01
CA LEU A 543 11.01 -3.31 -16.02
C LEU A 543 12.01 -3.52 -17.16
N ASP A 544 12.67 -2.46 -17.61
CA ASP A 544 13.71 -2.52 -18.65
C ASP A 544 14.91 -3.39 -18.22
N GLY A 545 15.24 -3.35 -16.92
CA GLY A 545 16.28 -4.18 -16.34
C GLY A 545 15.95 -5.68 -16.31
N GLY A 546 14.76 -6.08 -16.75
CA GLY A 546 14.29 -7.48 -16.69
C GLY A 546 14.03 -7.96 -15.27
N ALA A 547 13.81 -7.05 -14.32
CA ALA A 547 13.57 -7.44 -12.94
C ALA A 547 12.20 -8.12 -12.81
N GLU A 548 12.19 -9.39 -12.40
CA GLU A 548 10.98 -10.04 -11.92
C GLU A 548 10.54 -9.37 -10.60
N MET A 549 9.37 -8.75 -10.64
CA MET A 549 8.78 -8.00 -9.53
C MET A 549 7.39 -8.56 -9.23
N SER A 550 7.00 -8.64 -7.96
CA SER A 550 5.64 -9.01 -7.58
C SER A 550 4.66 -7.86 -7.83
N GLY A 551 3.36 -8.13 -7.87
CA GLY A 551 2.32 -7.11 -8.05
C GLY A 551 2.45 -5.96 -7.05
N ASN A 552 2.71 -6.28 -5.77
CA ASN A 552 2.98 -5.28 -4.72
C ASN A 552 4.24 -4.43 -5.00
N ALA A 553 5.28 -5.00 -5.62
CA ALA A 553 6.48 -4.24 -5.99
C ALA A 553 6.22 -3.24 -7.12
N TYR A 554 5.40 -3.63 -8.10
CA TYR A 554 4.95 -2.69 -9.13
C TYR A 554 4.16 -1.53 -8.53
N PHE A 555 3.24 -1.84 -7.62
CA PHE A 555 2.39 -0.85 -6.97
C PHE A 555 3.19 0.24 -6.24
N GLU A 556 4.09 -0.15 -5.33
CA GLU A 556 4.86 0.81 -4.53
C GLU A 556 5.72 1.76 -5.40
N LEU A 557 6.31 1.25 -6.49
CA LEU A 557 7.06 2.08 -7.45
C LEU A 557 6.14 3.02 -8.24
N ALA A 558 4.94 2.57 -8.58
CA ALA A 558 3.97 3.39 -9.27
C ALA A 558 3.48 4.55 -8.38
N GLU A 559 3.19 4.28 -7.10
CA GLU A 559 2.84 5.32 -6.13
C GLU A 559 3.93 6.38 -6.02
N LEU A 560 5.20 5.96 -5.87
CA LEU A 560 6.31 6.89 -5.83
C LEU A 560 6.40 7.76 -7.11
N GLU A 561 6.25 7.14 -8.28
CA GLU A 561 6.26 7.88 -9.53
C GLU A 561 5.13 8.90 -9.63
N LEU A 562 3.95 8.54 -9.11
CA LEU A 562 2.78 9.39 -9.03
C LEU A 562 3.01 10.58 -8.10
N GLU A 563 3.57 10.35 -6.91
CA GLU A 563 3.92 11.42 -5.96
C GLU A 563 4.96 12.40 -6.53
N ASN A 564 5.97 11.87 -7.23
CA ASN A 564 6.98 12.66 -7.92
C ASN A 564 6.38 13.48 -9.07
N TYR A 565 5.37 12.93 -9.75
CA TYR A 565 4.61 13.65 -10.75
C TYR A 565 3.83 14.82 -10.13
N TYR A 566 3.15 14.60 -9.00
CA TYR A 566 2.39 15.64 -8.28
C TYR A 566 3.29 16.77 -7.78
N SER A 567 4.43 16.42 -7.18
CA SER A 567 5.39 17.38 -6.63
C SER A 567 5.98 18.30 -7.71
N ARG A 568 6.32 17.74 -8.87
CA ARG A 568 6.83 18.53 -10.02
C ARG A 568 5.78 19.49 -10.56
N LYS A 569 4.54 19.03 -10.73
CA LYS A 569 3.45 19.86 -11.24
C LYS A 569 3.15 21.03 -10.30
N ASN A 570 3.05 20.79 -8.99
CA ASN A 570 2.81 21.83 -7.99
C ASN A 570 3.93 22.89 -7.97
N THR A 571 5.19 22.45 -8.12
CA THR A 571 6.34 23.36 -8.20
C THR A 571 6.27 24.24 -9.44
N LEU A 572 5.97 23.63 -10.60
CA LEU A 572 5.82 24.36 -11.86
C LEU A 572 4.65 25.35 -11.79
N SER A 573 3.50 24.95 -11.24
CA SER A 573 2.34 25.85 -11.06
C SER A 573 2.67 27.04 -10.16
N ARG A 574 3.43 26.85 -9.07
CA ARG A 574 3.91 27.97 -8.23
C ARG A 574 4.88 28.87 -8.97
N GLN A 575 5.84 28.31 -9.71
CA GLN A 575 6.79 29.09 -10.50
C GLN A 575 6.09 29.91 -11.57
N ILE A 576 5.09 29.34 -12.24
CA ILE A 576 4.25 30.07 -13.20
C ILE A 576 3.49 31.19 -12.48
N ALA A 577 2.83 30.90 -11.36
CA ALA A 577 2.08 31.90 -10.59
C ALA A 577 2.96 33.10 -10.20
N LEU A 578 4.14 32.84 -9.61
CA LEU A 578 5.15 33.85 -9.26
C LEU A 578 5.65 34.64 -10.48
N ALA A 579 5.79 33.99 -11.64
CA ALA A 579 6.22 34.67 -12.87
C ALA A 579 5.12 35.56 -13.49
N THR A 580 3.85 35.25 -13.22
CA THR A 580 2.67 36.02 -13.66
C THR A 580 2.24 37.13 -12.73
N GLU A 581 2.69 37.17 -11.47
CA GLU A 581 2.45 38.32 -10.61
C GLU A 581 3.16 39.56 -11.20
N PRO A 582 2.43 40.65 -11.51
CA PRO A 582 3.04 41.88 -11.95
C PRO A 582 3.86 42.46 -10.79
N ASP A 583 5.13 42.69 -11.06
CA ASP A 583 6.09 43.30 -10.14
C ASP A 583 5.73 44.79 -9.96
N GLU A 584 4.77 45.08 -9.06
CA GLU A 584 4.28 46.45 -8.79
C GLU A 584 5.12 47.18 -7.73
N SER A 585 6.21 46.60 -7.24
CA SER A 585 7.02 47.25 -6.21
C SER A 585 8.51 46.94 -6.33
N GLU A 586 9.24 47.69 -7.17
CA GLU A 586 10.67 47.95 -6.93
C GLU A 586 11.17 49.17 -7.73
N GLU A 587 10.76 50.36 -7.26
CA GLU A 587 11.51 51.60 -7.48
C GLU A 587 11.95 52.11 -6.09
N LYS A 588 13.15 51.69 -5.64
CA LYS A 588 14.14 52.51 -4.91
C LYS A 588 15.36 51.71 -4.43
N ASP A 589 16.51 52.29 -4.77
CA ASP A 589 17.81 52.30 -4.07
C ASP A 589 18.57 50.98 -3.82
N ASP A 590 19.57 50.69 -4.67
CA ASP A 590 20.98 50.52 -4.21
C ASP A 590 21.98 50.26 -5.36
N ASP A 591 23.00 51.12 -5.44
CA ASP A 591 23.82 51.39 -6.64
C ASP A 591 25.10 50.54 -6.80
N LYS A 592 25.22 49.37 -6.15
CA LYS A 592 26.47 48.56 -6.24
C LYS A 592 26.33 47.10 -6.67
N ALA A 593 25.13 46.60 -6.92
CA ALA A 593 24.89 45.24 -7.47
C ALA A 593 24.48 45.22 -8.96
N SER A 594 24.60 46.35 -9.67
CA SER A 594 23.94 46.62 -10.95
C SER A 594 24.31 45.68 -12.11
N ALA A 595 25.59 45.31 -12.29
CA ALA A 595 25.99 44.53 -13.48
C ALA A 595 25.58 43.04 -13.43
N SER A 596 25.69 42.40 -12.27
CA SER A 596 25.29 40.99 -12.09
C SER A 596 23.76 40.85 -12.00
N ARG A 597 23.09 41.85 -11.41
CA ARG A 597 21.62 41.91 -11.34
C ARG A 597 21.01 42.20 -12.71
N ALA A 598 21.60 43.10 -13.52
CA ALA A 598 21.15 43.36 -14.89
C ALA A 598 21.25 42.12 -15.78
N LYS A 599 22.34 41.35 -15.66
CA LYS A 599 22.51 40.09 -16.41
C LYS A 599 21.51 39.02 -16.00
N ARG A 600 21.20 38.89 -14.69
CA ARG A 600 20.11 38.01 -14.21
C ARG A 600 18.74 38.47 -14.68
N LEU A 601 18.47 39.78 -14.67
CA LEU A 601 17.20 40.35 -15.11
C LEU A 601 16.99 40.17 -16.62
N GLU A 602 18.06 40.24 -17.41
CA GLU A 602 18.01 39.99 -18.85
C GLU A 602 17.78 38.50 -19.15
N LEU A 603 18.43 37.58 -18.42
CA LEU A 603 18.17 36.14 -18.50
C LEU A 603 16.71 35.84 -18.14
N TYR A 604 16.22 36.41 -17.04
CA TYR A 604 14.85 36.27 -16.58
C TYR A 604 13.82 36.80 -17.59
N ARG A 605 14.09 37.96 -18.22
CA ARG A 605 13.24 38.50 -19.29
C ARG A 605 13.21 37.62 -20.54
N ARG A 606 14.33 36.97 -20.87
CA ARG A 606 14.41 36.03 -21.99
C ARG A 606 13.58 34.77 -21.69
N ASP A 607 13.77 34.19 -20.51
CA ASP A 607 13.07 32.98 -20.11
C ASP A 607 11.56 33.23 -19.92
N LYS A 608 11.17 34.40 -19.41
CA LYS A 608 9.76 34.84 -19.34
C LYS A 608 9.12 34.96 -20.72
N LYS A 609 9.84 35.46 -21.73
CA LYS A 609 9.33 35.54 -23.12
C LYS A 609 9.15 34.15 -23.75
N GLU A 610 10.09 33.23 -23.52
CA GLU A 610 9.96 31.83 -24.00
C GLU A 610 8.80 31.10 -23.30
N LEU A 611 8.62 31.28 -21.99
CA LEU A 611 7.50 30.67 -21.26
C LEU A 611 6.13 31.18 -21.75
N VAL A 612 5.99 32.48 -22.01
CA VAL A 612 4.76 33.05 -22.58
C VAL A 612 4.49 32.50 -23.98
N LYS A 613 5.54 32.32 -24.80
CA LYS A 613 5.44 31.71 -26.12
C LYS A 613 4.98 30.25 -26.04
N MET A 614 5.61 29.43 -25.19
CA MET A 614 5.23 28.03 -24.98
C MET A 614 3.80 27.89 -24.46
N ARG A 615 3.35 28.79 -23.57
CA ARG A 615 1.96 28.81 -23.09
C ARG A 615 0.98 29.06 -24.22
N LYS A 616 1.24 30.03 -25.09
CA LYS A 616 0.39 30.32 -26.24
C LYS A 616 0.34 29.13 -27.20
N GLU A 617 1.47 28.50 -27.48
CA GLU A 617 1.53 27.28 -28.30
C GLU A 617 0.71 26.12 -27.68
N ALA A 618 0.75 25.96 -26.36
CA ALA A 618 -0.04 24.94 -25.66
C ALA A 618 -1.55 25.24 -25.67
N GLU A 619 -1.94 26.51 -25.46
CA GLU A 619 -3.34 26.96 -25.56
C GLU A 619 -3.88 26.75 -26.99
N ASP A 620 -3.10 27.11 -28.02
CA ASP A 620 -3.44 26.89 -29.43
C ASP A 620 -3.60 25.39 -29.74
N ILE A 621 -2.76 24.51 -29.18
CA ILE A 621 -2.86 23.04 -29.33
C ILE A 621 -4.14 22.49 -28.67
N ILE A 622 -4.48 22.99 -27.48
CA ILE A 622 -5.69 22.58 -26.75
C ILE A 622 -6.94 23.03 -27.52
N GLU A 623 -6.95 24.26 -28.04
CA GLU A 623 -8.04 24.79 -28.86
C GLU A 623 -8.20 24.01 -30.19
N LEU A 624 -7.09 23.65 -30.83
CA LEU A 624 -7.08 22.76 -32.00
C LEU A 624 -7.61 21.35 -31.71
N LYS A 625 -7.31 20.80 -30.53
CA LYS A 625 -7.86 19.51 -30.08
C LYS A 625 -9.37 19.59 -29.82
N ASN A 626 -9.81 20.64 -29.13
CA ASN A 626 -11.20 20.80 -28.72
C ASN A 626 -12.13 21.23 -29.87
N SER A 627 -11.60 21.88 -30.91
CA SER A 627 -12.36 22.29 -32.10
C SER A 627 -12.63 21.16 -33.10
N GLY A 628 -12.10 19.94 -32.88
CA GLY A 628 -12.30 18.80 -33.78
C GLY A 628 -11.55 18.90 -35.12
N HIS A 629 -10.81 19.98 -35.38
CA HIS A 629 -10.10 20.22 -36.65
C HIS A 629 -8.92 19.27 -36.92
N ILE A 630 -8.38 18.60 -35.90
CA ILE A 630 -7.28 17.63 -36.07
C ILE A 630 -7.71 16.44 -36.96
N SER A 631 -8.99 16.05 -36.95
CA SER A 631 -9.50 15.00 -37.84
C SER A 631 -9.45 15.42 -39.32
N GLU A 632 -9.77 16.68 -39.63
CA GLU A 632 -9.80 17.18 -41.02
C GLU A 632 -8.42 17.47 -41.59
N VAL A 633 -7.46 17.87 -40.76
CA VAL A 633 -6.07 18.16 -41.19
C VAL A 633 -5.32 16.86 -41.50
N ILE A 634 -5.54 15.80 -40.72
CA ILE A 634 -4.98 14.47 -41.00
C ILE A 634 -5.59 13.87 -42.27
N ASP A 635 -6.91 14.00 -42.48
CA ASP A 635 -7.56 13.54 -43.72
C ASP A 635 -7.11 14.33 -44.96
N ARG A 636 -6.81 15.64 -44.83
CA ARG A 636 -6.28 16.46 -45.94
C ARG A 636 -4.84 16.13 -46.30
N GLU A 637 -3.96 15.90 -45.32
CA GLU A 637 -2.56 15.54 -45.55
C GLU A 637 -2.42 14.13 -46.15
N VAL A 638 -3.27 13.18 -45.73
CA VAL A 638 -3.33 11.83 -46.32
C VAL A 638 -3.85 11.86 -47.76
N THR A 639 -4.70 12.84 -48.11
CA THR A 639 -5.25 12.98 -49.47
C THR A 639 -4.30 13.74 -50.43
N ALA A 640 -3.39 14.56 -49.91
CA ALA A 640 -2.47 15.38 -50.72
C ALA A 640 -1.15 14.66 -51.10
N GLY A 641 -0.81 13.55 -50.45
CA GLY A 641 0.40 12.77 -50.71
C GLY A 641 0.21 11.60 -51.68
N ARG A 642 0.09 11.85 -52.99
CA ARG A 642 0.35 10.82 -54.02
C ARG A 642 1.32 11.34 -55.09
N MET A 643 2.56 10.86 -55.03
CA MET A 643 3.48 10.82 -56.18
C MET A 643 3.08 9.70 -57.16
N PRO A 644 3.44 9.82 -58.46
CA PRO A 644 2.84 9.03 -59.53
C PRO A 644 3.62 7.76 -59.91
N GLY A 645 2.87 6.74 -60.32
CA GLY A 645 3.24 5.80 -61.39
C GLY A 645 3.93 4.50 -60.99
N ILE A 646 3.24 3.37 -61.16
CA ILE A 646 3.60 2.27 -62.07
C ILE A 646 2.32 1.42 -62.31
N GLN A 647 2.16 1.02 -63.56
CA GLN A 647 0.99 0.40 -64.18
C GLN A 647 0.83 -1.08 -63.81
N SER A 648 -0.41 -1.58 -63.73
CA SER A 648 -0.80 -2.84 -64.41
C SER A 648 -2.34 -2.99 -64.49
N GLU A 649 -2.83 -2.94 -65.72
CA GLU A 649 -3.89 -3.72 -66.36
C GLU A 649 -5.22 -4.09 -65.65
N ARG A 650 -6.32 -3.71 -66.33
CA ARG A 650 -7.71 -4.21 -66.16
C ARG A 650 -7.88 -5.56 -66.89
N PRO A 651 -8.95 -6.36 -66.60
CA PRO A 651 -10.27 -6.17 -67.25
C PRO A 651 -11.46 -6.39 -66.28
N ALA A 652 -12.42 -5.47 -66.18
CA ALA A 652 -13.70 -5.42 -66.92
C ALA A 652 -14.82 -6.36 -66.41
N ALA A 653 -15.93 -5.79 -65.90
CA ALA A 653 -17.32 -6.10 -66.30
C ALA A 653 -18.40 -5.39 -65.46
N LYS A 654 -19.22 -4.60 -66.18
CA LYS A 654 -20.65 -4.23 -66.10
C LYS A 654 -21.45 -4.18 -64.76
N PRO A 655 -22.38 -3.21 -64.64
CA PRO A 655 -23.28 -3.04 -63.50
C PRO A 655 -24.61 -3.80 -63.66
N ARG A 656 -25.24 -4.12 -62.53
CA ARG A 656 -26.68 -4.42 -62.47
C ARG A 656 -27.35 -3.68 -61.31
N SER A 657 -28.47 -3.07 -61.67
CA SER A 657 -29.46 -2.36 -60.88
C SER A 657 -30.36 -3.31 -60.07
N SER A 658 -30.92 -2.81 -58.97
CA SER A 658 -32.34 -2.93 -58.54
C SER A 658 -32.45 -2.43 -57.09
N ASN A 659 -33.18 -1.36 -56.81
CA ASN A 659 -34.63 -1.30 -56.52
C ASN A 659 -35.08 -2.17 -55.35
N LEU A 660 -35.63 -1.53 -54.29
CA LEU A 660 -36.90 -1.81 -53.58
C LEU A 660 -36.89 -1.06 -52.23
N LYS A 661 -37.63 0.05 -52.10
CA LYS A 661 -38.99 0.13 -51.53
C LYS A 661 -39.15 -0.44 -50.11
N GLY A 662 -39.10 0.45 -49.13
CA GLY A 662 -40.24 0.88 -48.30
C GLY A 662 -40.82 -0.09 -47.27
N ARG A 663 -40.91 0.38 -46.01
CA ARG A 663 -42.16 0.40 -45.21
C ARG A 663 -41.95 1.11 -43.86
N GLN A 664 -42.82 2.07 -43.58
CA GLN A 664 -43.20 2.49 -42.23
C GLN A 664 -44.20 1.48 -41.61
N PRO A 665 -44.46 1.54 -40.29
CA PRO A 665 -45.66 2.27 -39.85
C PRO A 665 -45.56 3.02 -38.49
N ASN A 666 -46.11 4.23 -38.49
CA ASN A 666 -47.10 4.86 -37.59
C ASN A 666 -47.12 4.65 -36.06
N HIS A 667 -47.27 5.82 -35.42
CA HIS A 667 -47.76 6.19 -34.09
C HIS A 667 -49.01 5.47 -33.56
N SER A 668 -49.10 5.38 -32.22
CA SER A 668 -50.37 5.55 -31.48
C SER A 668 -50.11 5.93 -30.01
N THR A 669 -50.71 7.04 -29.62
CA THR A 669 -50.80 7.65 -28.29
C THR A 669 -51.95 7.05 -27.46
N ARG A 670 -51.83 7.00 -26.11
CA ARG A 670 -52.91 7.33 -25.13
C ARG A 670 -52.52 7.01 -23.68
N SER A 671 -52.51 8.05 -22.84
CA SER A 671 -52.92 8.05 -21.41
C SER A 671 -54.36 8.62 -21.36
N PRO A 672 -55.21 8.49 -20.29
CA PRO A 672 -54.93 9.05 -18.95
C PRO A 672 -55.65 8.45 -17.69
N ASN A 673 -55.18 8.91 -16.50
CA ASN A 673 -55.90 9.23 -15.24
C ASN A 673 -56.55 8.18 -14.29
N ARG A 674 -55.96 8.07 -13.06
CA ARG A 674 -56.47 8.32 -11.66
C ARG A 674 -57.86 7.78 -11.19
N PRO A 675 -58.21 7.82 -9.87
CA PRO A 675 -57.50 7.46 -8.61
C PRO A 675 -58.40 6.60 -7.66
N SER A 676 -57.89 6.10 -6.52
CA SER A 676 -58.76 5.77 -5.37
C SER A 676 -58.06 5.93 -4.01
N LYS A 677 -58.82 6.45 -3.04
CA LYS A 677 -58.46 6.70 -1.63
C LYS A 677 -59.10 5.61 -0.75
N SER A 678 -58.45 5.27 0.38
CA SER A 678 -58.92 5.40 1.79
C SER A 678 -58.93 4.06 2.56
N PRO A 679 -59.07 4.00 3.90
CA PRO A 679 -58.41 4.78 4.97
C PRO A 679 -58.03 3.94 6.23
N LEU A 680 -57.51 4.65 7.25
CA LEU A 680 -57.52 4.39 8.71
C LEU A 680 -56.34 3.65 9.38
N GLY A 681 -55.72 4.36 10.34
CA GLY A 681 -54.83 3.84 11.38
C GLY A 681 -54.19 4.97 12.21
N ARG A 682 -54.93 5.50 13.19
CA ARG A 682 -54.49 6.57 14.12
C ARG A 682 -53.57 6.00 15.21
N GLY A 683 -52.49 6.72 15.53
CA GLY A 683 -51.70 6.55 16.76
C GLY A 683 -51.08 7.88 17.17
N LYS A 684 -51.38 8.33 18.40
CA LYS A 684 -51.21 9.70 18.92
C LYS A 684 -49.77 10.01 19.36
N ALA A 685 -49.40 11.28 19.17
CA ALA A 685 -48.28 11.96 19.80
C ALA A 685 -48.48 12.16 21.32
N LYS A 686 -47.37 12.24 22.05
CA LYS A 686 -47.24 13.05 23.28
C LYS A 686 -45.96 13.88 23.19
N LEU A 687 -46.17 15.19 23.17
CA LEU A 687 -45.20 16.26 23.27
C LEU A 687 -45.47 16.98 24.60
N LEU A 688 -44.45 17.10 25.45
CA LEU A 688 -44.29 18.01 26.60
C LEU A 688 -42.76 18.06 26.75
N GLY A 689 -42.01 19.14 26.52
CA GLY A 689 -42.30 20.56 26.67
C GLY A 689 -41.90 20.99 28.08
N PHE A 690 -40.68 21.50 28.28
CA PHE A 690 -40.41 22.65 29.16
C PHE A 690 -39.02 23.27 28.93
N LEU A 691 -38.96 24.56 29.22
CA LEU A 691 -38.02 25.60 28.84
C LEU A 691 -36.75 25.68 29.71
N ARG A 692 -35.62 26.02 29.07
CA ARG A 692 -34.76 27.22 29.27
C ARG A 692 -34.43 27.64 30.72
N THR A 693 -33.14 27.75 31.07
CA THR A 693 -32.43 29.03 31.40
C THR A 693 -31.00 28.83 31.96
N HIS A 694 -30.06 29.56 31.35
CA HIS A 694 -28.95 30.39 31.91
C HIS A 694 -27.88 29.91 32.92
N LYS A 695 -26.67 30.47 32.65
CA LYS A 695 -25.52 30.88 33.51
C LYS A 695 -24.41 29.84 33.77
N GLU A 696 -23.17 30.08 33.32
CA GLU A 696 -22.12 31.02 33.79
C GLU A 696 -21.43 30.54 35.08
N ASP A 697 -20.12 30.31 34.93
CA ASP A 697 -18.98 30.58 35.82
C ASP A 697 -18.77 29.84 37.16
N GLU A 698 -17.46 29.54 37.36
CA GLU A 698 -16.68 29.23 38.57
C GLU A 698 -16.93 27.86 39.24
N GLU A 699 -15.95 27.02 39.57
CA GLU A 699 -14.54 27.19 40.02
C GLU A 699 -13.49 26.38 39.22
#